data_AF-A0A218XQ52-F1
#
_entry.id   AF-A0A218XQ52-F1
#
_cell.length_a   1.000
_cell.length_b   1.000
_cell.length_c   1.000
_cell.angle_alpha   90.00
_cell.angle_beta   90.00
_cell.angle_gamma   90.00
#
_symmetry.space_group_name_H-M   'P 1'
#
loop_
_entity.id
_entity.type
_entity.pdbx_description
1 polymer ?
#
loop_
_entity_poly.entity_id
_entity_poly.type
_entity_poly.pdbx_seq_one_letter_code
_entity_poly.pdbx_strand_id
1 'polypeptide(L)'
;MEIGGTSSEVGGSDYQVFLSFRGTDTRQGFSDTLYHYLKDAGITVFKDSEEQPLGEKIQKILDAIDCSSICIPIFSRNYASSKWCLRELARMVELDKKIIPVFYDVMPDDVTLQTKLYADALEEHSRKFMVGKGQESRAYAWEESASEVPQWEEALRKVGTLAGWNLRDTGHGEFCNSVTKEIVIRLNVKQKIVPDHLVGMDDQVKAVLGLLDVEAYDVRYVGIHGMGGIGKTTLAKVVFNELSPHFDGCSFLSDIRESWKQDGVKYLQKQLLSDLQDGNKLWMHDVLRELGREIVQKENFKDPGRRSRLWMHEEALGTLEGEEGTEVVQAMRMSNDEQLTGHCFGKEAFKGLKNLRFLEWYRLSFDGDFSRLLKSLRWLSWHSCPEDFTATNLNLQNLVILDLSWSGISEQWDGWSRIKMGHLKVLDLTGCKNLTKSPDFSKYTTLERLILADCEALTEIDRSVGKLKRLKHLNVKGCDSLRGLPEELGSLDDLEEIFVGGKRKSFTLPEIIGNLKSLIILEIFNVQITNGLPSSLCRLNNLKRLALIGCSGIERLPDSLGDLESLIELDISYSAISELPDSIGNLRELKVMVMTQSKISTLPGTIGMLKKLEVLHAGGTLLMGALPREMESLSRLKVLDLSNTRILELFSVSKLSLLQTLDLEKCHQLRELPELPKSLVSLHVSSRSLQKLPDLSELHNLVDLKLYDANDDWALGLVLAKVGAYRLNESFSFDALMNADGECSDNIEWVQKMSNLVTLELSLRNFTNLPTDFRALTRLKALELSCPHMSSPPQLPFTLSRLILGHLVVKQNLPDLSHLKNLSYLRFYNCLIVDGFFRIGIKELHSLNALMIDCCEIYDLCGCCLPENLRSISIYWCHSLRLFIMLSSLKKLKHLHLWECSNLCMLQGLGEVESLQWLEINGCHTLERLEDLSKLQKLEVLEVEDCDSLVDVKGEGGIKATQDLIDERQFAETPGELRVIGGHSQHSLQISTQSLDSLRDLSLTDIYKFWT
;
A
#
# COMPACT_ATOMS: atom_id res chain seq x y z
N MET A 1 17.13 47.61 -22.00
CA MET A 1 16.37 48.40 -21.02
C MET A 1 15.17 47.55 -20.63
N GLU A 2 15.43 46.49 -19.87
CA GLU A 2 15.43 46.50 -18.40
C GLU A 2 14.06 46.85 -17.82
N ILE A 3 13.33 45.81 -17.43
CA ILE A 3 12.50 45.86 -16.23
C ILE A 3 13.03 44.73 -15.36
N GLY A 4 13.86 45.11 -14.39
CA GLY A 4 14.47 44.22 -13.42
C GLY A 4 13.42 43.73 -12.42
N GLY A 5 13.30 42.42 -12.32
CA GLY A 5 12.71 41.76 -11.17
C GLY A 5 13.75 41.66 -10.06
N THR A 6 13.51 42.33 -8.96
CA THR A 6 14.19 42.06 -7.69
C THR A 6 13.41 40.99 -6.94
N SER A 7 14.13 39.91 -6.66
CA SER A 7 13.88 38.84 -5.72
C SER A 7 13.25 39.28 -4.40
N SER A 8 12.28 38.51 -3.90
CA SER A 8 12.00 38.37 -2.47
C SER A 8 11.85 36.88 -2.13
N GLU A 9 12.94 36.35 -1.61
CA GLU A 9 13.10 35.26 -0.64
C GLU A 9 12.06 34.14 -0.57
N VAL A 10 12.52 32.96 -1.00
CA VAL A 10 11.97 31.65 -0.71
C VAL A 10 12.22 31.32 0.76
N GLY A 11 11.16 31.30 1.56
CA GLY A 11 11.17 30.79 2.92
C GLY A 11 9.73 30.66 3.42
N GLY A 12 9.27 29.45 3.70
CA GLY A 12 7.92 29.24 4.22
C GLY A 12 7.61 27.77 4.41
N SER A 13 7.84 27.27 5.62
CA SER A 13 7.20 26.04 6.09
C SER A 13 5.69 26.30 6.20
N ASP A 14 4.89 25.76 5.29
CA ASP A 14 3.43 25.88 5.34
C ASP A 14 2.88 24.96 6.44
N TYR A 15 2.80 25.48 7.67
CA TYR A 15 2.07 24.84 8.76
C TYR A 15 0.57 25.08 8.57
N GLN A 16 -0.24 24.04 8.76
CA GLN A 16 -1.69 24.15 8.70
C GLN A 16 -2.30 24.62 10.03
N VAL A 17 -1.72 24.22 11.16
CA VAL A 17 -2.20 24.53 12.51
C VAL A 17 -1.08 25.08 13.38
N PHE A 18 -1.37 26.14 14.14
CA PHE A 18 -0.49 26.67 15.18
C PHE A 18 -1.06 26.37 16.58
N LEU A 19 -0.28 25.71 17.44
CA LEU A 19 -0.65 25.50 18.84
C LEU A 19 0.01 26.57 19.74
N SER A 20 -0.81 27.38 20.41
CA SER A 20 -0.34 28.30 21.45
C SER A 20 -0.66 27.73 22.82
N PHE A 21 0.35 27.56 23.68
CA PHE A 21 0.16 26.97 25.00
C PHE A 21 1.25 27.41 25.97
N ARG A 22 0.97 27.28 27.27
CA ARG A 22 1.99 27.50 28.29
C ARG A 22 2.88 26.27 28.41
N GLY A 23 4.14 26.41 28.00
CA GLY A 23 5.12 25.34 28.00
C GLY A 23 5.25 24.59 29.34
N THR A 24 5.22 25.29 30.46
CA THR A 24 5.35 24.67 31.79
C THR A 24 4.15 23.83 32.22
N ASP A 25 2.99 24.03 31.59
CA ASP A 25 1.72 23.50 32.09
C ASP A 25 1.27 22.29 31.26
N THR A 26 1.37 22.37 29.93
CA THR A 26 0.74 21.38 29.04
C THR A 26 1.69 20.75 28.00
N ARG A 27 2.95 21.18 27.93
CA ARG A 27 3.91 20.81 26.84
C ARG A 27 4.16 19.32 26.67
N GLN A 28 4.34 18.58 27.77
CA GLN A 28 4.57 17.13 27.79
C GLN A 28 3.30 16.33 28.17
N GLY A 29 2.18 17.03 28.39
CA GLY A 29 0.89 16.43 28.68
C GLY A 29 -0.06 16.65 27.51
N PHE A 30 -1.14 17.39 27.78
CA PHE A 30 -2.23 17.58 26.84
C PHE A 30 -1.81 18.17 25.47
N SER A 31 -0.93 19.17 25.44
CA SER A 31 -0.48 19.78 24.17
C SER A 31 0.39 18.83 23.34
N ASP A 32 1.08 17.87 23.97
CA ASP A 32 1.84 16.84 23.25
C ASP A 32 0.92 15.81 22.64
N THR A 33 -0.03 15.33 23.44
CA THR A 33 -1.06 14.39 22.99
C THR A 33 -1.83 14.98 21.81
N LEU A 34 -2.37 16.21 21.93
CA LEU A 34 -3.11 16.84 20.85
C LEU A 34 -2.26 17.04 19.57
N TYR A 35 -0.98 17.40 19.73
CA TYR A 35 -0.06 17.52 18.61
C TYR A 35 0.12 16.20 17.86
N HIS A 36 0.31 15.09 18.57
CA HIS A 36 0.46 13.77 17.96
C HIS A 36 -0.81 13.31 17.26
N TYR A 37 -1.99 13.46 17.88
CA TYR A 37 -3.25 13.12 17.21
C TYR A 37 -3.44 13.91 15.90
N LEU A 38 -3.14 15.21 15.89
CA LEU A 38 -3.21 16.02 14.67
C LEU A 38 -2.21 15.57 13.60
N LYS A 39 -0.98 15.26 14.01
CA LYS A 39 0.07 14.80 13.10
C LYS A 39 -0.23 13.41 12.51
N ASP A 40 -0.76 12.50 13.31
CA ASP A 40 -1.18 11.16 12.90
C ASP A 40 -2.36 11.23 11.91
N ALA A 41 -3.19 12.26 12.03
CA ALA A 41 -4.22 12.59 11.05
C ALA A 41 -3.69 13.31 9.79
N GLY A 42 -2.37 13.40 9.61
CA GLY A 42 -1.73 13.98 8.43
C GLY A 42 -1.67 15.51 8.43
N ILE A 43 -1.96 16.18 9.55
CA ILE A 43 -1.95 17.64 9.65
C ILE A 43 -0.57 18.16 10.01
N THR A 44 -0.11 19.18 9.28
CA THR A 44 1.14 19.89 9.60
C THR A 44 0.89 20.90 10.73
N VAL A 45 1.41 20.59 11.92
CA VAL A 45 1.21 21.41 13.13
C VAL A 45 2.53 22.07 13.56
N PHE A 46 2.50 23.37 13.81
CA PHE A 46 3.55 24.07 14.52
C PHE A 46 3.32 23.98 16.03
N LYS A 47 4.27 23.36 16.73
CA LYS A 47 4.33 23.29 18.19
C LYS A 47 5.67 23.89 18.63
N ASP A 48 5.66 24.99 19.38
CA ASP A 48 6.90 25.62 19.83
C ASP A 48 7.73 24.66 20.70
N SER A 49 9.04 24.52 20.44
CA SER A 49 10.02 23.73 21.20
C SER A 49 10.99 24.67 21.95
N GLU A 50 11.24 24.42 23.23
CA GLU A 50 12.02 25.33 24.10
C GLU A 50 13.55 25.30 23.88
N GLU A 51 14.06 24.50 22.94
CA GLU A 51 15.51 24.29 22.75
C GLU A 51 16.07 25.08 21.55
N GLN A 52 16.23 26.42 21.65
CA GLN A 52 17.10 27.26 20.79
C GLN A 52 17.13 28.76 21.18
N PRO A 53 18.15 29.57 20.74
CA PRO A 53 18.42 30.93 21.23
C PRO A 53 17.38 32.01 20.82
N LEU A 54 17.18 33.01 21.70
CA LEU A 54 16.05 33.95 21.76
C LEU A 54 15.78 34.88 20.55
N GLY A 55 16.71 35.07 19.62
CA GLY A 55 16.63 36.11 18.57
C GLY A 55 15.93 35.67 17.27
N GLU A 56 16.34 34.54 16.70
CA GLU A 56 15.75 33.96 15.48
C GLU A 56 14.39 33.28 15.75
N LYS A 57 14.14 32.94 17.02
CA LYS A 57 12.92 32.26 17.48
C LYS A 57 11.65 33.11 17.33
N ILE A 58 11.77 34.44 17.48
CA ILE A 58 10.61 35.35 17.49
C ILE A 58 10.04 35.50 16.09
N GLN A 59 10.91 35.74 15.09
CA GLN A 59 10.47 35.88 13.70
C GLN A 59 9.84 34.57 13.22
N LYS A 60 10.45 33.41 13.53
CA LYS A 60 9.92 32.10 13.14
C LYS A 60 8.55 31.77 13.75
N ILE A 61 8.28 32.18 14.99
CA ILE A 61 6.96 31.96 15.63
C ILE A 61 5.91 32.90 15.03
N LEU A 62 6.25 34.17 14.79
CA LEU A 62 5.36 35.12 14.14
C LEU A 62 5.08 34.70 12.69
N ASP A 63 6.10 34.29 11.93
CA ASP A 63 5.97 33.73 10.59
C ASP A 63 5.12 32.44 10.60
N ALA A 64 5.27 31.58 11.62
CA ALA A 64 4.45 30.39 11.75
C ALA A 64 2.97 30.72 12.03
N ILE A 65 2.66 31.76 12.82
CA ILE A 65 1.28 32.26 12.99
C ILE A 65 0.77 32.84 11.67
N ASP A 66 1.60 33.60 10.96
CA ASP A 66 1.27 34.24 9.69
C ASP A 66 0.98 33.19 8.59
N CYS A 67 1.75 32.11 8.53
CA CYS A 67 1.57 30.99 7.60
C CYS A 67 0.49 29.98 8.02
N SER A 68 0.07 29.96 9.29
CA SER A 68 -0.93 29.00 9.77
C SER A 68 -2.36 29.39 9.41
N SER A 69 -3.15 28.38 9.03
CA SER A 69 -4.57 28.53 8.66
C SER A 69 -5.51 28.50 9.88
N ILE A 70 -5.17 27.72 10.91
CA ILE A 70 -5.94 27.59 12.16
C ILE A 70 -4.99 27.78 13.35
N CYS A 71 -5.41 28.56 14.34
CA CYS A 71 -4.64 28.78 15.58
C CYS A 71 -5.43 28.28 16.80
N ILE A 72 -4.76 27.53 17.68
CA ILE A 72 -5.40 26.87 18.83
C ILE A 72 -4.70 27.31 20.11
N PRO A 73 -5.23 28.31 20.83
CA PRO A 73 -4.78 28.64 22.16
C PRO A 73 -5.34 27.64 23.18
N ILE A 74 -4.42 27.01 23.92
CA ILE A 74 -4.70 26.08 25.01
C ILE A 74 -4.53 26.84 26.33
N PHE A 75 -5.64 27.32 26.87
CA PHE A 75 -5.68 28.12 28.09
C PHE A 75 -5.53 27.23 29.33
N SER A 76 -4.38 27.37 29.98
CA SER A 76 -4.07 26.78 31.28
C SER A 76 -4.09 27.84 32.39
N ARG A 77 -4.15 27.45 33.67
CA ARG A 77 -4.13 28.39 34.80
C ARG A 77 -3.02 29.44 34.76
N ASN A 78 -1.82 29.09 34.26
CA ASN A 78 -0.70 30.03 34.18
C ASN A 78 -0.47 30.62 32.79
N TYR A 79 -1.37 30.42 31.82
CA TYR A 79 -1.21 30.93 30.46
C TYR A 79 -0.98 32.45 30.41
N ALA A 80 -1.79 33.23 31.14
CA ALA A 80 -1.69 34.69 31.18
C ALA A 80 -0.49 35.23 31.98
N SER A 81 0.27 34.37 32.68
CA SER A 81 1.54 34.77 33.32
C SER A 81 2.72 34.85 32.33
N SER A 82 2.49 34.39 31.09
CA SER A 82 3.49 34.35 30.02
C SER A 82 3.30 35.50 29.04
N LYS A 83 4.27 36.42 28.99
CA LYS A 83 4.30 37.51 28.01
C LYS A 83 4.19 36.97 26.57
N TRP A 84 4.75 35.79 26.28
CA TRP A 84 4.77 35.20 24.93
C TRP A 84 3.41 34.65 24.52
N CYS A 85 2.76 33.88 25.38
CA CYS A 85 1.44 33.33 25.08
C CYS A 85 0.40 34.46 24.85
N LEU A 86 0.58 35.60 25.53
CA LEU A 86 -0.25 36.80 25.35
C LEU A 86 0.05 37.55 24.03
N ARG A 87 1.33 37.66 23.65
CA ARG A 87 1.72 38.25 22.35
C ARG A 87 1.28 37.39 21.16
N GLU A 88 1.43 36.06 21.25
CA GLU A 88 0.95 35.12 20.24
C GLU A 88 -0.57 35.25 20.08
N LEU A 89 -1.31 35.27 21.19
CA LEU A 89 -2.76 35.44 21.17
C LEU A 89 -3.18 36.80 20.56
N ALA A 90 -2.52 37.89 20.93
CA ALA A 90 -2.79 39.21 20.36
C ALA A 90 -2.49 39.26 18.86
N ARG A 91 -1.40 38.62 18.40
CA ARG A 91 -1.07 38.51 16.97
C ARG A 91 -2.11 37.70 16.21
N MET A 92 -2.59 36.58 16.75
CA MET A 92 -3.67 35.81 16.13
C MET A 92 -4.95 36.64 15.94
N VAL A 93 -5.27 37.48 16.93
CA VAL A 93 -6.43 38.38 16.90
C VAL A 93 -6.24 39.53 15.92
N GLU A 94 -5.04 40.11 15.87
CA GLU A 94 -4.67 41.19 14.95
C GLU A 94 -4.79 40.75 13.48
N LEU A 95 -4.36 39.52 13.17
CA LEU A 95 -4.39 38.94 11.83
C LEU A 95 -5.74 38.31 11.44
N ASP A 96 -6.76 38.42 12.30
CA ASP A 96 -8.08 37.82 12.14
C ASP A 96 -8.03 36.32 11.79
N LYS A 97 -7.14 35.58 12.47
CA LYS A 97 -6.96 34.14 12.25
C LYS A 97 -8.21 33.36 12.70
N LYS A 98 -8.39 32.17 12.14
CA LYS A 98 -9.39 31.21 12.64
C LYS A 98 -8.90 30.62 13.97
N ILE A 99 -9.39 31.16 15.08
CA ILE A 99 -8.98 30.79 16.43
C ILE A 99 -9.97 29.77 17.02
N ILE A 100 -9.46 28.65 17.55
CA ILE A 100 -10.25 27.63 18.27
C ILE A 100 -9.72 27.50 19.70
N PRO A 101 -10.38 28.11 20.70
CA PRO A 101 -9.87 28.08 22.06
C PRO A 101 -10.14 26.73 22.74
N VAL A 102 -9.15 26.23 23.46
CA VAL A 102 -9.23 25.05 24.33
C VAL A 102 -9.03 25.50 25.77
N PHE A 103 -10.06 25.32 26.60
CA PHE A 103 -10.04 25.63 28.03
C PHE A 103 -9.60 24.37 28.79
N TYR A 104 -8.29 24.26 29.04
CA TYR A 104 -7.65 23.06 29.60
C TYR A 104 -8.02 22.83 31.07
N ASP A 105 -7.78 23.82 31.92
CA ASP A 105 -8.10 23.75 33.35
C ASP A 105 -8.68 25.06 33.93
N VAL A 106 -9.07 25.97 33.03
CA VAL A 106 -9.69 27.29 33.32
C VAL A 106 -11.09 27.37 32.72
N MET A 107 -11.89 28.34 33.16
CA MET A 107 -13.20 28.64 32.56
C MET A 107 -13.13 29.83 31.59
N PRO A 108 -14.04 29.94 30.62
CA PRO A 108 -14.12 31.12 29.74
C PRO A 108 -14.22 32.45 30.51
N ASP A 109 -14.88 32.46 31.67
CA ASP A 109 -14.98 33.63 32.56
C ASP A 109 -13.61 34.06 33.13
N ASP A 110 -12.69 33.11 33.34
CA ASP A 110 -11.31 33.40 33.75
C ASP A 110 -10.55 34.10 32.62
N VAL A 111 -10.72 33.62 31.37
CA VAL A 111 -10.06 34.17 30.18
C VAL A 111 -10.63 35.54 29.79
N THR A 112 -11.94 35.76 29.96
CA THR A 112 -12.60 37.06 29.71
C THR A 112 -12.37 38.09 30.82
N LEU A 113 -11.53 37.77 31.81
CA LEU A 113 -11.12 38.65 32.92
C LEU A 113 -12.26 39.02 33.87
N GLN A 114 -13.30 38.18 33.93
CA GLN A 114 -14.40 38.34 34.90
C GLN A 114 -14.02 37.79 36.27
N THR A 115 -13.01 36.92 36.33
CA THR A 115 -12.40 36.44 37.58
C THR A 115 -11.00 37.02 37.77
N LYS A 116 -10.47 36.86 38.99
CA LYS A 116 -9.15 37.37 39.35
C LYS A 116 -7.98 36.58 38.73
N LEU A 117 -8.22 35.38 38.20
CA LEU A 117 -7.12 34.47 37.82
C LEU A 117 -6.17 35.07 36.76
N TYR A 118 -6.71 35.51 35.62
CA TYR A 118 -5.90 36.16 34.58
C TYR A 118 -5.80 37.68 34.78
N ALA A 119 -6.76 38.31 35.47
CA ALA A 119 -6.72 39.73 35.79
C ALA A 119 -5.53 40.08 36.70
N ASP A 120 -5.26 39.29 37.74
CA ASP A 120 -4.12 39.48 38.64
C ASP A 120 -2.78 39.27 37.90
N ALA A 121 -2.73 38.35 36.93
CA ALA A 121 -1.53 38.11 36.10
C ALA A 121 -1.23 39.30 35.18
N LEU A 122 -2.26 39.90 34.56
CA LEU A 122 -2.11 41.13 33.75
C LEU A 122 -1.73 42.34 34.62
N GLU A 123 -2.28 42.46 35.82
CA GLU A 123 -1.91 43.51 36.78
C GLU A 123 -0.45 43.35 37.24
N GLU A 124 0.02 42.11 37.45
CA GLU A 124 1.42 41.84 37.75
C GLU A 124 2.35 42.20 36.59
N HIS A 125 1.97 41.93 35.34
CA HIS A 125 2.72 42.41 34.18
C HIS A 125 2.77 43.94 34.16
N SER A 126 1.63 44.60 34.37
CA SER A 126 1.52 46.07 34.47
C SER A 126 2.40 46.66 35.57
N ARG A 127 2.48 46.00 36.73
CA ARG A 127 3.27 46.42 37.90
C ARG A 127 4.77 46.17 37.70
N LYS A 128 5.16 45.06 37.04
CA LYS A 128 6.56 44.80 36.65
C LYS A 128 7.09 45.87 35.68
N PHE A 129 6.22 46.49 34.88
CA PHE A 129 6.57 47.66 34.07
C PHE A 129 6.78 48.94 34.90
N MET A 130 6.18 49.07 36.10
CA MET A 130 6.37 50.24 36.98
C MET A 130 7.60 50.16 37.89
N VAL A 131 8.07 48.95 38.26
CA VAL A 131 9.18 48.74 39.22
C VAL A 131 10.57 48.92 38.58
N GLY A 132 10.68 48.90 37.24
CA GLY A 132 11.94 49.12 36.49
C GLY A 132 12.52 50.54 36.54
N LYS A 133 11.99 51.45 37.37
CA LYS A 133 12.46 52.85 37.49
C LYS A 133 13.66 53.05 38.43
N GLY A 134 14.37 52.00 38.83
CA GLY A 134 15.51 52.09 39.74
C GLY A 134 16.76 51.41 39.19
N GLN A 135 17.75 52.24 38.85
CA GLN A 135 19.15 51.94 38.50
C GLN A 135 19.51 51.76 37.02
N GLU A 136 20.53 52.53 36.66
CA GLU A 136 20.97 52.95 35.33
C GLU A 136 21.55 51.82 34.50
N SER A 137 21.08 51.69 33.26
CA SER A 137 21.89 51.68 32.02
C SER A 137 21.29 50.78 30.93
N ARG A 138 20.42 51.36 30.08
CA ARG A 138 20.35 51.20 28.60
C ARG A 138 19.01 51.72 28.08
N ALA A 139 18.93 53.01 27.80
CA ALA A 139 17.71 53.76 27.49
C ALA A 139 17.19 53.66 26.03
N TYR A 140 17.21 52.48 25.38
CA TYR A 140 16.73 52.36 23.99
C TYR A 140 15.73 51.23 23.70
N ALA A 141 15.15 50.55 24.71
CA ALA A 141 14.13 49.52 24.52
C ALA A 141 12.74 49.87 25.11
N TRP A 142 12.51 51.14 25.48
CA TRP A 142 11.53 51.50 26.52
C TRP A 142 10.20 52.07 26.03
N GLU A 143 9.98 52.24 24.73
CA GLU A 143 8.70 52.79 24.21
C GLU A 143 7.71 51.75 23.66
N GLU A 144 8.15 50.57 23.22
CA GLU A 144 7.21 49.57 22.65
C GLU A 144 6.43 48.74 23.68
N SER A 145 7.02 48.44 24.85
CA SER A 145 6.45 47.41 25.75
C SER A 145 5.34 47.88 26.70
N ALA A 146 5.14 49.18 26.91
CA ALA A 146 4.05 49.71 27.74
C ALA A 146 2.71 49.77 26.97
N SER A 147 2.74 49.66 25.64
CA SER A 147 1.59 49.71 24.74
C SER A 147 0.91 48.35 24.53
N GLU A 148 1.51 47.24 24.99
CA GLU A 148 1.08 45.88 24.64
C GLU A 148 0.02 45.32 25.60
N VAL A 149 0.02 45.73 26.88
CA VAL A 149 -0.91 45.18 27.88
C VAL A 149 -2.39 45.40 27.52
N PRO A 150 -2.81 46.60 27.05
CA PRO A 150 -4.19 46.79 26.59
C PRO A 150 -4.56 45.90 25.40
N GLN A 151 -3.61 45.60 24.51
CA GLN A 151 -3.83 44.70 23.37
C GLN A 151 -4.01 43.25 23.82
N TRP A 152 -3.26 42.82 24.85
CA TRP A 152 -3.45 41.49 25.45
C TRP A 152 -4.79 41.37 26.17
N GLU A 153 -5.21 42.43 26.89
CA GLU A 153 -6.51 42.48 27.56
C GLU A 153 -7.65 42.31 26.55
N GLU A 154 -7.59 43.03 25.43
CA GLU A 154 -8.58 42.94 24.36
C GLU A 154 -8.56 41.57 23.67
N ALA A 155 -7.38 41.01 23.37
CA ALA A 155 -7.26 39.70 22.75
C ALA A 155 -7.84 38.59 23.64
N LEU A 156 -7.60 38.65 24.95
CA LEU A 156 -8.15 37.70 25.93
C LEU A 156 -9.68 37.82 26.03
N ARG A 157 -10.23 39.05 26.08
CA ARG A 157 -11.69 39.25 26.07
C ARG A 157 -12.33 38.74 24.78
N LYS A 158 -11.75 39.05 23.62
CA LYS A 158 -12.27 38.61 22.32
C LYS A 158 -12.25 37.09 22.21
N VAL A 159 -11.11 36.45 22.47
CA VAL A 159 -10.96 34.99 22.32
C VAL A 159 -11.73 34.22 23.40
N GLY A 160 -11.82 34.75 24.63
CA GLY A 160 -12.58 34.13 25.71
C GLY A 160 -14.10 34.08 25.45
N THR A 161 -14.63 34.93 24.55
CA THR A 161 -16.04 34.89 24.12
C THR A 161 -16.31 33.96 22.94
N LEU A 162 -15.27 33.40 22.30
CA LEU A 162 -15.43 32.46 21.19
C LEU A 162 -15.90 31.09 21.72
N ALA A 163 -16.73 30.40 20.93
CA ALA A 163 -17.11 29.03 21.22
C ALA A 163 -15.85 28.14 21.19
N GLY A 164 -15.50 27.57 22.34
CA GLY A 164 -14.32 26.75 22.55
C GLY A 164 -14.60 25.47 23.31
N TRP A 165 -13.60 24.62 23.43
CA TRP A 165 -13.74 23.29 24.01
C TRP A 165 -13.31 23.29 25.47
N ASN A 166 -14.16 22.80 26.37
CA ASN A 166 -13.85 22.67 27.79
C ASN A 166 -13.47 21.22 28.11
N LEU A 167 -12.28 21.01 28.65
CA LEU A 167 -11.75 19.68 28.89
C LEU A 167 -12.36 18.98 30.12
N ARG A 168 -12.98 19.72 31.06
CA ARG A 168 -13.42 19.15 32.34
C ARG A 168 -14.53 18.09 32.23
N ASP A 169 -15.19 17.98 31.08
CA ASP A 169 -16.35 17.10 30.88
C ASP A 169 -16.05 15.85 30.02
N THR A 170 -14.82 15.64 29.54
CA THR A 170 -14.45 14.52 28.64
C THR A 170 -13.02 14.02 28.86
N GLY A 171 -12.76 12.72 28.62
CA GLY A 171 -11.42 12.13 28.77
C GLY A 171 -10.43 12.64 27.71
N HIS A 172 -9.14 12.81 28.08
CA HIS A 172 -8.11 13.42 27.22
C HIS A 172 -8.02 12.81 25.81
N GLY A 173 -8.12 11.48 25.67
CA GLY A 173 -8.03 10.80 24.37
C GLY A 173 -9.24 11.05 23.47
N GLU A 174 -10.45 10.98 24.03
CA GLU A 174 -11.70 11.27 23.31
C GLU A 174 -11.78 12.75 22.91
N PHE A 175 -11.31 13.64 23.79
CA PHE A 175 -11.20 15.05 23.52
C PHE A 175 -10.21 15.34 22.40
N CYS A 176 -8.99 14.79 22.44
CA CYS A 176 -7.98 14.99 21.41
C CYS A 176 -8.45 14.44 20.05
N ASN A 177 -9.14 13.29 20.05
CA ASN A 177 -9.74 12.73 18.85
C ASN A 177 -10.84 13.64 18.28
N SER A 178 -11.70 14.22 19.13
CA SER A 178 -12.78 15.12 18.70
C SER A 178 -12.25 16.42 18.12
N VAL A 179 -11.27 17.04 18.80
CA VAL A 179 -10.60 18.26 18.32
C VAL A 179 -9.82 17.97 17.03
N THR A 180 -9.14 16.84 16.93
CA THR A 180 -8.43 16.42 15.72
C THR A 180 -9.37 16.19 14.55
N LYS A 181 -10.49 15.49 14.76
CA LYS A 181 -11.52 15.33 13.73
C LYS A 181 -12.03 16.68 13.25
N GLU A 182 -12.37 17.60 14.16
CA GLU A 182 -12.84 18.96 13.83
C GLU A 182 -11.78 19.76 13.05
N ILE A 183 -10.50 19.57 13.33
CA ILE A 183 -9.42 20.26 12.62
C ILE A 183 -9.15 19.62 11.25
N VAL A 184 -9.19 18.28 11.14
CA VAL A 184 -9.16 17.58 9.85
C VAL A 184 -10.34 18.04 8.99
N ILE A 185 -11.53 18.14 9.58
CA ILE A 185 -12.75 18.71 9.01
C ILE A 185 -12.47 20.12 8.44
N ARG A 186 -11.84 21.01 9.24
CA ARG A 186 -11.60 22.40 8.83
C ARG A 186 -10.43 22.57 7.85
N LEU A 187 -9.48 21.64 7.81
CA LEU A 187 -8.29 21.68 6.94
C LEU A 187 -8.45 20.94 5.62
N ASN A 188 -9.20 19.83 5.59
CA ASN A 188 -9.66 19.23 4.34
C ASN A 188 -10.77 20.11 3.78
N VAL A 189 -10.38 21.06 2.92
CA VAL A 189 -11.30 21.93 2.16
C VAL A 189 -12.06 21.13 1.09
N LYS A 190 -12.75 20.07 1.51
CA LYS A 190 -13.94 19.53 0.87
C LYS A 190 -15.17 19.69 1.78
N GLN A 191 -14.96 20.02 3.05
CA GLN A 191 -16.05 20.23 3.99
C GLN A 191 -16.81 21.52 3.72
N LYS A 192 -18.13 21.43 3.80
CA LYS A 192 -19.00 22.57 3.49
C LYS A 192 -19.23 23.37 4.76
N ILE A 193 -19.17 24.69 4.66
CA ILE A 193 -19.46 25.60 5.78
C ILE A 193 -20.89 25.32 6.27
N VAL A 194 -20.98 24.99 7.56
CA VAL A 194 -22.21 24.79 8.32
C VAL A 194 -22.24 25.81 9.47
N PRO A 195 -23.37 26.44 9.80
CA PRO A 195 -23.45 27.38 10.92
C PRO A 195 -23.17 26.71 12.27
N ASP A 196 -22.47 27.39 13.18
CA ASP A 196 -22.00 26.87 14.48
C ASP A 196 -23.11 26.53 15.49
N HIS A 197 -24.39 26.76 15.13
CA HIS A 197 -25.55 26.65 16.02
C HIS A 197 -26.68 25.86 15.35
N LEU A 198 -26.52 24.54 15.23
CA LEU A 198 -27.58 23.64 14.76
C LEU A 198 -28.22 22.95 15.97
N VAL A 199 -29.47 23.30 16.27
CA VAL A 199 -30.22 22.69 17.39
C VAL A 199 -31.10 21.57 16.84
N GLY A 200 -30.99 20.37 17.41
CA GLY A 200 -31.89 19.24 17.12
C GLY A 200 -31.61 18.48 15.83
N MET A 201 -30.38 18.56 15.29
CA MET A 201 -29.98 17.80 14.10
C MET A 201 -29.34 16.45 14.41
N ASP A 202 -28.89 16.20 15.65
CA ASP A 202 -28.18 14.97 16.02
C ASP A 202 -29.00 13.69 15.76
N ASP A 203 -30.29 13.70 16.11
CA ASP A 203 -31.19 12.57 15.86
C ASP A 203 -31.44 12.35 14.37
N GLN A 204 -31.46 13.43 13.58
CA GLN A 204 -31.65 13.36 12.12
C GLN A 204 -30.38 12.85 11.42
N VAL A 205 -29.20 13.28 11.89
CA VAL A 205 -27.90 12.79 11.42
C VAL A 205 -27.77 11.30 11.74
N LYS A 206 -28.03 10.89 12.99
CA LYS A 206 -28.05 9.47 13.39
C LYS A 206 -29.04 8.64 12.57
N ALA A 207 -30.23 9.17 12.29
CA ALA A 207 -31.20 8.48 11.44
C ALA A 207 -30.67 8.28 10.01
N VAL A 208 -30.03 9.30 9.42
CA VAL A 208 -29.43 9.19 8.09
C VAL A 208 -28.25 8.21 8.09
N LEU A 209 -27.36 8.27 9.10
CA LEU A 209 -26.24 7.33 9.24
C LEU A 209 -26.71 5.88 9.44
N GLY A 210 -27.77 5.67 10.23
CA GLY A 210 -28.37 4.35 10.41
C GLY A 210 -29.00 3.79 9.13
N LEU A 211 -29.52 4.65 8.25
CA LEU A 211 -29.99 4.25 6.92
C LEU A 211 -28.82 3.93 5.97
N LEU A 212 -27.72 4.67 6.09
CA LEU A 212 -26.52 4.51 5.28
C LEU A 212 -25.70 3.26 5.66
N ASP A 213 -25.67 2.88 6.94
CA ASP A 213 -25.04 1.65 7.44
C ASP A 213 -23.63 1.44 6.88
N VAL A 214 -22.71 2.32 7.26
CA VAL A 214 -21.40 2.53 6.62
C VAL A 214 -20.50 1.27 6.61
N GLU A 215 -20.82 0.27 7.44
CA GLU A 215 -20.09 -1.02 7.50
C GLU A 215 -20.65 -2.08 6.51
N ALA A 216 -21.73 -1.78 5.81
CA ALA A 216 -22.30 -2.68 4.81
C ALA A 216 -21.50 -2.65 3.49
N TYR A 217 -21.33 -3.83 2.89
CA TYR A 217 -20.60 -4.00 1.62
C TYR A 217 -21.47 -3.74 0.37
N ASP A 218 -22.52 -2.91 0.46
CA ASP A 218 -23.45 -2.57 -0.62
C ASP A 218 -23.48 -1.06 -0.94
N VAL A 219 -24.14 -0.65 -2.04
CA VAL A 219 -24.31 0.79 -2.36
C VAL A 219 -25.73 1.21 -2.10
N ARG A 220 -25.88 2.22 -1.23
CA ARG A 220 -27.17 2.72 -0.77
C ARG A 220 -27.43 4.15 -1.25
N TYR A 221 -28.67 4.40 -1.64
CA TYR A 221 -29.16 5.72 -2.01
C TYR A 221 -30.10 6.22 -0.92
N VAL A 222 -29.72 7.29 -0.23
CA VAL A 222 -30.56 7.92 0.78
C VAL A 222 -31.11 9.24 0.24
N GLY A 223 -32.43 9.29 0.08
CA GLY A 223 -33.14 10.48 -0.37
C GLY A 223 -33.59 11.35 0.79
N ILE A 224 -33.03 12.56 0.92
CA ILE A 224 -33.49 13.56 1.90
C ILE A 224 -34.48 14.51 1.21
N HIS A 225 -35.76 14.47 1.59
CA HIS A 225 -36.82 15.30 1.00
C HIS A 225 -37.63 16.06 2.07
N GLY A 226 -38.30 17.16 1.67
CA GLY A 226 -39.05 18.03 2.58
C GLY A 226 -39.23 19.45 2.04
N MET A 227 -40.08 20.26 2.70
CA MET A 227 -40.39 21.64 2.29
C MET A 227 -39.14 22.52 2.20
N GLY A 228 -39.16 23.55 1.35
CA GLY A 228 -38.05 24.51 1.21
C GLY A 228 -37.70 25.19 2.54
N GLY A 229 -36.42 25.44 2.81
CA GLY A 229 -35.97 26.11 4.03
C GLY A 229 -35.85 25.23 5.29
N ILE A 230 -36.31 23.97 5.28
CA ILE A 230 -36.27 23.07 6.45
C ILE A 230 -34.87 22.55 6.85
N GLY A 231 -33.80 23.02 6.20
CA GLY A 231 -32.43 22.62 6.55
C GLY A 231 -31.87 21.39 5.83
N LYS A 232 -32.52 20.87 4.77
CA LYS A 232 -32.04 19.69 4.01
C LYS A 232 -30.59 19.79 3.54
N THR A 233 -30.22 20.92 2.92
CA THR A 233 -28.86 21.16 2.43
C THR A 233 -27.88 21.19 3.60
N THR A 234 -28.29 21.78 4.73
CA THR A 234 -27.49 21.83 5.96
C THR A 234 -27.27 20.43 6.53
N LEU A 235 -28.33 19.61 6.63
CA LEU A 235 -28.24 18.22 7.06
C LEU A 235 -27.32 17.39 6.15
N ALA A 236 -27.45 17.52 4.83
CA ALA A 236 -26.59 16.83 3.87
C ALA A 236 -25.12 17.25 4.00
N LYS A 237 -24.84 18.53 4.29
CA LYS A 237 -23.47 19.01 4.56
C LYS A 237 -22.89 18.40 5.83
N VAL A 238 -23.67 18.33 6.92
CA VAL A 238 -23.25 17.72 8.19
C VAL A 238 -22.93 16.24 7.99
N VAL A 239 -23.84 15.49 7.35
CA VAL A 239 -23.63 14.06 7.05
C VAL A 239 -22.41 13.85 6.14
N PHE A 240 -22.23 14.69 5.11
CA PHE A 240 -21.07 14.61 4.23
C PHE A 240 -19.76 14.86 4.98
N ASN A 241 -19.73 15.89 5.83
CA ASN A 241 -18.57 16.23 6.65
C ASN A 241 -18.19 15.07 7.59
N GLU A 242 -19.17 14.37 8.16
CA GLU A 242 -18.95 13.21 9.05
C GLU A 242 -18.46 11.96 8.30
N LEU A 243 -19.01 11.69 7.11
CA LEU A 243 -18.69 10.48 6.34
C LEU A 243 -17.45 10.61 5.48
N SER A 244 -17.16 11.79 4.94
CA SER A 244 -16.07 12.01 3.99
C SER A 244 -14.70 11.42 4.38
N PRO A 245 -14.27 11.36 5.66
CA PRO A 245 -12.98 10.77 6.04
C PRO A 245 -12.93 9.25 5.98
N HIS A 246 -14.09 8.58 5.91
CA HIS A 246 -14.20 7.11 5.92
C HIS A 246 -14.21 6.49 4.51
N PHE A 247 -14.07 7.30 3.45
CA PHE A 247 -14.11 6.85 2.07
C PHE A 247 -12.86 7.30 1.31
N ASP A 248 -12.34 6.45 0.42
CA ASP A 248 -11.16 6.73 -0.41
C ASP A 248 -11.35 7.91 -1.39
N GLY A 249 -12.61 8.27 -1.70
CA GLY A 249 -12.95 9.41 -2.54
C GLY A 249 -14.31 10.00 -2.17
N CYS A 250 -14.40 11.34 -2.11
CA CYS A 250 -15.62 12.06 -1.76
C CYS A 250 -15.83 13.32 -2.60
N SER A 251 -17.08 13.62 -2.98
CA SER A 251 -17.48 14.84 -3.68
C SER A 251 -18.85 15.31 -3.22
N PHE A 252 -19.04 16.62 -3.11
CA PHE A 252 -20.31 17.24 -2.72
C PHE A 252 -20.75 18.29 -3.74
N LEU A 253 -21.76 17.92 -4.52
CA LEU A 253 -22.38 18.77 -5.54
C LEU A 253 -23.57 19.54 -4.93
N SER A 254 -23.36 20.83 -4.62
CA SER A 254 -24.42 21.71 -4.11
C SER A 254 -25.25 22.33 -5.24
N ASP A 255 -26.49 22.72 -4.91
CA ASP A 255 -27.34 23.56 -5.76
C ASP A 255 -27.47 23.06 -7.21
N ILE A 256 -27.60 21.73 -7.36
CA ILE A 256 -27.64 21.03 -8.66
C ILE A 256 -28.61 21.70 -9.63
N ARG A 257 -29.81 22.10 -9.17
CA ARG A 257 -30.82 22.75 -10.03
C ARG A 257 -30.39 24.12 -10.56
N GLU A 258 -29.68 24.92 -9.78
CA GLU A 258 -29.23 26.26 -10.19
C GLU A 258 -27.95 26.18 -11.01
N SER A 259 -26.99 25.35 -10.59
CA SER A 259 -25.77 25.05 -11.36
C SER A 259 -26.08 24.45 -12.73
N TRP A 260 -27.14 23.63 -12.82
CA TRP A 260 -27.63 23.09 -14.08
C TRP A 260 -28.21 24.17 -15.00
N LYS A 261 -28.91 25.18 -14.45
CA LYS A 261 -29.50 26.27 -15.25
C LYS A 261 -28.45 27.25 -15.77
N GLN A 262 -27.40 27.52 -14.99
CA GLN A 262 -26.35 28.48 -15.36
C GLN A 262 -25.33 27.88 -16.33
N ASP A 263 -24.67 26.79 -15.93
CA ASP A 263 -23.48 26.27 -16.65
C ASP A 263 -23.69 24.86 -17.23
N GLY A 264 -24.89 24.30 -17.02
CA GLY A 264 -25.28 22.98 -17.52
C GLY A 264 -24.57 21.81 -16.82
N VAL A 265 -24.92 20.60 -17.25
CA VAL A 265 -24.42 19.35 -16.66
C VAL A 265 -22.90 19.22 -16.74
N LYS A 266 -22.27 19.80 -17.78
CA LYS A 266 -20.83 19.71 -18.01
C LYS A 266 -19.99 20.33 -16.88
N TYR A 267 -20.49 21.35 -16.20
CA TYR A 267 -19.80 21.98 -15.07
C TYR A 267 -19.74 21.05 -13.86
N LEU A 268 -20.91 20.54 -13.43
CA LEU A 268 -21.04 19.58 -12.32
C LEU A 268 -20.19 18.33 -12.56
N GLN A 269 -20.14 17.91 -13.81
CA GLN A 269 -19.34 16.80 -14.27
C GLN A 269 -17.82 17.02 -14.05
N LYS A 270 -17.30 18.16 -14.48
CA LYS A 270 -15.87 18.50 -14.27
C LYS A 270 -15.51 18.59 -12.80
N GLN A 271 -16.42 19.14 -11.99
CA GLN A 271 -16.23 19.24 -10.55
C GLN A 271 -16.13 17.85 -9.90
N LEU A 272 -17.05 16.94 -10.23
CA LEU A 272 -17.03 15.56 -9.72
C LEU A 272 -15.73 14.83 -10.07
N LEU A 273 -15.20 15.01 -11.29
CA LEU A 273 -13.93 14.40 -11.71
C LEU A 273 -12.74 14.97 -10.96
N SER A 274 -12.68 16.29 -10.80
CA SER A 274 -11.61 16.94 -10.02
C SER A 274 -11.61 16.48 -8.56
N ASP A 275 -12.78 16.18 -8.00
CA ASP A 275 -12.91 15.77 -6.60
C ASP A 275 -12.53 14.30 -6.37
N LEU A 276 -12.64 13.44 -7.38
CA LEU A 276 -12.48 11.97 -7.28
C LEU A 276 -11.22 11.42 -7.95
N GLN A 277 -10.39 12.27 -8.56
CA GLN A 277 -9.17 11.87 -9.26
C GLN A 277 -7.97 11.80 -8.30
N ASP A 278 -7.28 10.66 -8.26
CA ASP A 278 -5.99 10.48 -7.59
C ASP A 278 -4.95 9.92 -8.57
N GLY A 279 -3.81 10.59 -8.74
CA GLY A 279 -2.69 10.10 -9.56
C GLY A 279 -3.07 9.66 -10.98
N ASN A 280 -3.92 10.41 -11.68
CA ASN A 280 -4.46 10.03 -12.99
C ASN A 280 -5.22 8.69 -12.99
N LYS A 281 -5.87 8.34 -11.88
CA LYS A 281 -6.81 7.22 -11.75
C LYS A 281 -8.16 7.75 -11.24
N LEU A 282 -9.24 7.20 -11.78
CA LEU A 282 -10.60 7.42 -11.30
C LEU A 282 -11.18 6.06 -10.95
N TRP A 283 -11.36 5.73 -9.67
CA TRP A 283 -11.91 4.45 -9.27
C TRP A 283 -13.46 4.48 -9.29
N MET A 284 -14.11 3.44 -9.82
CA MET A 284 -15.58 3.31 -9.83
C MET A 284 -15.99 1.97 -9.20
N HIS A 285 -16.84 2.04 -8.18
CA HIS A 285 -17.42 0.87 -7.54
C HIS A 285 -18.35 0.08 -8.48
N ASP A 286 -18.37 -1.25 -8.38
CA ASP A 286 -19.16 -2.14 -9.25
C ASP A 286 -20.66 -1.81 -9.25
N VAL A 287 -21.22 -1.46 -8.09
CA VAL A 287 -22.65 -1.11 -8.00
C VAL A 287 -22.99 0.22 -8.69
N LEU A 288 -22.09 1.20 -8.73
CA LEU A 288 -22.31 2.44 -9.51
C LEU A 288 -22.31 2.13 -11.01
N ARG A 289 -21.46 1.21 -11.44
CA ARG A 289 -21.47 0.66 -12.81
C ARG A 289 -22.79 -0.03 -13.11
N GLU A 290 -23.30 -0.87 -12.19
CA GLU A 290 -24.58 -1.58 -12.35
C GLU A 290 -25.79 -0.64 -12.40
N LEU A 291 -25.89 0.34 -11.48
CA LEU A 291 -26.95 1.35 -11.54
C LEU A 291 -26.91 2.06 -12.89
N GLY A 292 -25.71 2.44 -13.32
CA GLY A 292 -25.46 3.04 -14.62
C GLY A 292 -26.06 2.25 -15.80
N ARG A 293 -25.82 0.94 -15.79
CA ARG A 293 -26.37 0.00 -16.78
C ARG A 293 -27.89 -0.08 -16.70
N GLU A 294 -28.46 -0.13 -15.50
CA GLU A 294 -29.93 -0.16 -15.31
C GLU A 294 -30.61 1.11 -15.83
N ILE A 295 -30.01 2.29 -15.61
CA ILE A 295 -30.52 3.56 -16.15
C ILE A 295 -30.59 3.52 -17.68
N VAL A 296 -29.56 2.99 -18.34
CA VAL A 296 -29.55 2.90 -19.80
C VAL A 296 -30.52 1.85 -20.32
N GLN A 297 -30.69 0.72 -19.63
CA GLN A 297 -31.74 -0.26 -19.99
C GLN A 297 -33.14 0.36 -19.94
N LYS A 298 -33.39 1.26 -18.97
CA LYS A 298 -34.66 1.99 -18.83
C LYS A 298 -34.93 2.98 -19.97
N GLU A 299 -33.92 3.41 -20.73
CA GLU A 299 -34.12 4.31 -21.87
C GLU A 299 -35.00 3.66 -22.95
N ASN A 300 -34.78 2.36 -23.21
CA ASN A 300 -35.66 1.56 -24.06
C ASN A 300 -35.46 0.06 -23.84
N PHE A 301 -36.36 -0.57 -23.08
CA PHE A 301 -36.25 -2.00 -22.78
C PHE A 301 -36.34 -2.93 -24.00
N LYS A 302 -37.03 -2.52 -25.07
CA LYS A 302 -37.34 -3.40 -26.21
C LYS A 302 -36.32 -3.33 -27.33
N ASP A 303 -35.80 -2.13 -27.59
CA ASP A 303 -34.96 -1.85 -28.75
C ASP A 303 -33.61 -1.29 -28.28
N PRO A 304 -32.55 -2.13 -28.27
CA PRO A 304 -31.21 -1.70 -27.91
C PRO A 304 -30.68 -0.58 -28.82
N GLY A 305 -31.00 -0.58 -30.12
CA GLY A 305 -30.59 0.45 -31.07
C GLY A 305 -31.07 1.86 -30.75
N ARG A 306 -32.02 2.00 -29.81
CA ARG A 306 -32.53 3.28 -29.27
C ARG A 306 -32.01 3.65 -27.89
N ARG A 307 -31.08 2.88 -27.32
CA ARG A 307 -30.40 3.21 -26.07
C ARG A 307 -29.15 4.03 -26.34
N SER A 308 -28.74 4.84 -25.37
CA SER A 308 -27.56 5.69 -25.46
C SER A 308 -26.26 4.90 -25.42
N ARG A 309 -26.27 3.68 -24.84
CA ARG A 309 -25.10 2.82 -24.70
C ARG A 309 -25.47 1.36 -24.90
N LEU A 310 -24.55 0.62 -25.52
CA LEU A 310 -24.63 -0.81 -25.75
C LEU A 310 -23.35 -1.46 -25.24
N TRP A 311 -23.46 -2.32 -24.23
CA TRP A 311 -22.31 -3.02 -23.63
C TRP A 311 -22.47 -4.55 -23.63
N MET A 312 -23.68 -5.04 -23.84
CA MET A 312 -23.94 -6.46 -24.02
C MET A 312 -23.59 -6.81 -25.47
N HIS A 313 -22.71 -7.78 -25.65
CA HIS A 313 -22.19 -8.16 -26.97
C HIS A 313 -23.30 -8.49 -27.97
N GLU A 314 -24.26 -9.33 -27.58
CA GLU A 314 -25.38 -9.75 -28.44
C GLU A 314 -26.25 -8.57 -28.88
N GLU A 315 -26.52 -7.61 -27.98
CA GLU A 315 -27.32 -6.43 -28.29
C GLU A 315 -26.58 -5.51 -29.27
N ALA A 316 -25.29 -5.27 -29.04
CA ALA A 316 -24.45 -4.45 -29.91
C ALA A 316 -24.30 -5.07 -31.30
N LEU A 317 -24.04 -6.38 -31.36
CA LEU A 317 -23.91 -7.15 -32.60
C LEU A 317 -25.22 -7.13 -33.39
N GLY A 318 -26.34 -7.51 -32.76
CA GLY A 318 -27.65 -7.52 -33.41
C GLY A 318 -28.09 -6.15 -33.90
N THR A 319 -27.74 -5.08 -33.18
CA THR A 319 -28.00 -3.70 -33.61
C THR A 319 -27.26 -3.34 -34.90
N LEU A 320 -26.02 -3.82 -35.08
CA LEU A 320 -25.23 -3.59 -36.29
C LEU A 320 -25.68 -4.48 -37.45
N GLU A 321 -25.92 -5.78 -37.19
CA GLU A 321 -26.38 -6.75 -38.20
C GLU A 321 -27.78 -6.41 -38.74
N GLY A 322 -28.68 -5.95 -37.87
CA GLY A 322 -30.02 -5.49 -38.25
C GLY A 322 -30.07 -4.07 -38.81
N GLU A 323 -28.95 -3.34 -38.81
CA GLU A 323 -28.87 -1.92 -39.17
C GLU A 323 -29.83 -1.02 -38.35
N GLU A 324 -30.13 -1.42 -37.11
CA GLU A 324 -31.14 -0.79 -36.24
C GLU A 324 -30.58 0.36 -35.39
N GLY A 325 -29.27 0.59 -35.46
CA GLY A 325 -28.58 1.62 -34.69
C GLY A 325 -29.10 3.04 -34.98
N THR A 326 -29.55 3.75 -33.95
CA THR A 326 -30.06 5.13 -34.10
C THR A 326 -29.06 6.19 -33.65
N GLU A 327 -29.38 7.46 -33.88
CA GLU A 327 -28.56 8.60 -33.46
C GLU A 327 -28.52 8.79 -31.93
N VAL A 328 -29.32 8.04 -31.16
CA VAL A 328 -29.30 8.04 -29.70
C VAL A 328 -28.04 7.34 -29.18
N VAL A 329 -27.56 6.31 -29.90
CA VAL A 329 -26.41 5.50 -29.51
C VAL A 329 -25.14 6.35 -29.54
N GLN A 330 -24.46 6.42 -28.40
CA GLN A 330 -23.25 7.23 -28.19
C GLN A 330 -22.03 6.40 -27.78
N ALA A 331 -22.24 5.18 -27.29
CA ALA A 331 -21.19 4.24 -26.93
C ALA A 331 -21.62 2.82 -27.30
N MET A 332 -20.68 2.06 -27.84
CA MET A 332 -20.87 0.65 -28.15
C MET A 332 -19.62 -0.13 -27.74
N ARG A 333 -19.83 -1.22 -27.02
CA ARG A 333 -18.80 -2.19 -26.63
C ARG A 333 -19.26 -3.58 -27.04
N MET A 334 -18.35 -4.31 -27.66
CA MET A 334 -18.53 -5.70 -28.04
C MET A 334 -17.43 -6.52 -27.38
N SER A 335 -17.78 -7.67 -26.79
CA SER A 335 -16.77 -8.58 -26.23
C SER A 335 -16.02 -9.34 -27.31
N ASN A 336 -14.89 -9.93 -26.93
CA ASN A 336 -14.12 -10.87 -27.74
C ASN A 336 -14.92 -12.16 -27.98
N ASP A 337 -15.46 -12.33 -29.19
CA ASP A 337 -16.02 -13.59 -29.67
C ASP A 337 -15.14 -14.13 -30.80
N GLU A 338 -14.63 -15.34 -30.62
CA GLU A 338 -13.72 -15.96 -31.58
C GLU A 338 -14.41 -16.32 -32.90
N GLN A 339 -15.74 -16.54 -32.88
CA GLN A 339 -16.51 -16.91 -34.07
C GLN A 339 -16.63 -15.77 -35.07
N LEU A 340 -16.48 -14.52 -34.61
CA LEU A 340 -16.58 -13.31 -35.44
C LEU A 340 -15.25 -12.87 -36.05
N THR A 341 -14.21 -13.71 -35.97
CA THR A 341 -12.89 -13.38 -36.53
C THR A 341 -13.00 -13.12 -38.03
N GLY A 342 -12.70 -11.89 -38.47
CA GLY A 342 -12.79 -11.49 -39.87
C GLY A 342 -14.19 -11.05 -40.33
N HIS A 343 -15.17 -10.98 -39.42
CA HIS A 343 -16.48 -10.44 -39.73
C HIS A 343 -16.37 -8.92 -40.02
N CYS A 344 -16.98 -8.50 -41.13
CA CYS A 344 -16.87 -7.13 -41.64
C CYS A 344 -18.23 -6.44 -41.60
N PHE A 345 -18.27 -5.20 -41.12
CA PHE A 345 -19.46 -4.36 -41.16
C PHE A 345 -19.33 -3.29 -42.24
N GLY A 346 -20.31 -3.27 -43.14
CA GLY A 346 -20.44 -2.26 -44.17
C GLY A 346 -20.89 -0.91 -43.62
N LYS A 347 -20.78 0.14 -44.43
CA LYS A 347 -21.20 1.51 -44.08
C LYS A 347 -22.68 1.65 -43.66
N GLU A 348 -23.57 0.77 -44.13
CA GLU A 348 -25.01 0.87 -43.83
C GLU A 348 -25.30 0.58 -42.34
N ALA A 349 -24.58 -0.36 -41.72
CA ALA A 349 -24.66 -0.65 -40.28
C ALA A 349 -24.37 0.57 -39.39
N PHE A 350 -23.57 1.52 -39.87
CA PHE A 350 -23.16 2.72 -39.13
C PHE A 350 -23.90 4.00 -39.55
N LYS A 351 -24.80 3.91 -40.53
CA LYS A 351 -25.46 5.08 -41.13
C LYS A 351 -26.36 5.83 -40.14
N GLY A 352 -27.01 5.11 -39.23
CA GLY A 352 -27.85 5.69 -38.18
C GLY A 352 -27.08 6.18 -36.95
N LEU A 353 -25.87 5.66 -36.70
CA LEU A 353 -25.05 5.89 -35.51
C LEU A 353 -24.26 7.23 -35.52
N LYS A 354 -24.94 8.33 -35.84
CA LYS A 354 -24.30 9.64 -36.09
C LYS A 354 -23.62 10.28 -34.88
N ASN A 355 -24.08 9.97 -33.67
CA ASN A 355 -23.56 10.50 -32.41
C ASN A 355 -22.66 9.51 -31.66
N LEU A 356 -22.21 8.44 -32.33
CA LEU A 356 -21.29 7.48 -31.74
C LEU A 356 -19.97 8.19 -31.42
N ARG A 357 -19.60 8.17 -30.14
CA ARG A 357 -18.39 8.82 -29.61
C ARG A 357 -17.34 7.81 -29.11
N PHE A 358 -17.75 6.58 -28.86
CA PHE A 358 -16.88 5.49 -28.42
C PHE A 358 -17.32 4.19 -29.07
N LEU A 359 -16.33 3.44 -29.51
CA LEU A 359 -16.50 2.12 -30.06
C LEU A 359 -15.36 1.26 -29.52
N GLU A 360 -15.71 0.20 -28.79
CA GLU A 360 -14.80 -0.87 -28.41
C GLU A 360 -15.27 -2.17 -29.03
N TRP A 361 -14.37 -2.86 -29.71
CA TRP A 361 -14.67 -4.16 -30.30
C TRP A 361 -13.39 -4.97 -30.56
N TYR A 362 -13.58 -6.26 -30.87
CA TYR A 362 -12.52 -7.24 -31.01
C TYR A 362 -12.69 -8.00 -32.33
N ARG A 363 -11.61 -8.16 -33.10
CA ARG A 363 -11.54 -9.02 -34.32
C ARG A 363 -12.48 -8.64 -35.49
N LEU A 364 -13.20 -7.53 -35.40
CA LEU A 364 -14.10 -7.01 -36.43
C LEU A 364 -13.38 -6.07 -37.41
N SER A 365 -13.94 -5.89 -38.60
CA SER A 365 -13.42 -4.94 -39.60
C SER A 365 -14.49 -4.01 -40.17
N PHE A 366 -14.03 -2.88 -40.71
CA PHE A 366 -14.84 -1.95 -41.49
C PHE A 366 -14.73 -2.28 -42.98
N ASP A 367 -15.85 -2.42 -43.68
CA ASP A 367 -15.85 -2.61 -45.14
C ASP A 367 -16.52 -1.44 -45.89
N GLY A 368 -15.83 -0.92 -46.92
CA GLY A 368 -16.31 0.18 -47.75
C GLY A 368 -15.80 1.58 -47.39
N ASP A 369 -16.60 2.62 -47.69
CA ASP A 369 -16.26 4.04 -47.53
C ASP A 369 -17.04 4.67 -46.36
N PHE A 370 -16.29 5.12 -45.35
CA PHE A 370 -16.79 5.76 -44.12
C PHE A 370 -16.49 7.26 -44.06
N SER A 371 -16.10 7.90 -45.17
CA SER A 371 -15.70 9.32 -45.24
C SER A 371 -16.71 10.31 -44.64
N ARG A 372 -18.00 9.95 -44.62
CA ARG A 372 -19.10 10.76 -44.09
C ARG A 372 -19.69 10.24 -42.77
N LEU A 373 -19.22 9.11 -42.26
CA LEU A 373 -19.71 8.44 -41.06
C LEU A 373 -18.72 8.61 -39.89
N LEU A 374 -19.16 8.29 -38.67
CA LEU A 374 -18.32 8.26 -37.46
C LEU A 374 -17.53 9.55 -37.13
N LYS A 375 -17.95 10.70 -37.65
CA LYS A 375 -17.25 11.99 -37.43
C LYS A 375 -17.23 12.43 -35.97
N SER A 376 -18.18 11.95 -35.17
CA SER A 376 -18.30 12.26 -33.74
C SER A 376 -17.41 11.36 -32.87
N LEU A 377 -16.79 10.32 -33.45
CA LEU A 377 -16.02 9.34 -32.71
C LEU A 377 -14.79 10.00 -32.08
N ARG A 378 -14.61 9.75 -30.77
CA ARG A 378 -13.51 10.29 -29.97
C ARG A 378 -12.60 9.20 -29.41
N TRP A 379 -13.14 8.01 -29.21
CA TRP A 379 -12.42 6.83 -28.75
C TRP A 379 -12.73 5.67 -29.68
N LEU A 380 -11.68 5.05 -30.21
CA LEU A 380 -11.76 3.77 -30.92
C LEU A 380 -10.82 2.77 -30.25
N SER A 381 -11.39 1.73 -29.67
CA SER A 381 -10.67 0.58 -29.11
C SER A 381 -10.89 -0.60 -30.03
N TRP A 382 -9.84 -1.01 -30.71
CA TRP A 382 -9.91 -1.98 -31.78
C TRP A 382 -8.84 -3.04 -31.59
N HIS A 383 -9.18 -3.98 -30.73
CA HIS A 383 -8.30 -5.07 -30.37
C HIS A 383 -8.34 -6.15 -31.45
N SER A 384 -7.20 -6.80 -31.67
CA SER A 384 -7.06 -7.84 -32.68
C SER A 384 -7.51 -7.38 -34.07
N CYS A 385 -7.17 -6.15 -34.45
CA CYS A 385 -7.45 -5.61 -35.79
C CYS A 385 -6.81 -6.50 -36.87
N PRO A 386 -7.55 -6.87 -37.93
CA PRO A 386 -7.02 -7.67 -39.02
C PRO A 386 -5.94 -6.92 -39.80
N GLU A 387 -4.99 -7.67 -40.36
CA GLU A 387 -3.89 -7.15 -41.19
C GLU A 387 -4.43 -6.48 -42.46
N ASP A 388 -5.44 -7.13 -43.07
CA ASP A 388 -6.12 -6.64 -44.26
C ASP A 388 -7.14 -5.56 -43.88
N PHE A 389 -6.73 -4.30 -44.01
CA PHE A 389 -7.61 -3.16 -43.80
C PHE A 389 -8.50 -2.92 -45.04
N THR A 390 -9.72 -3.45 -44.98
CA THR A 390 -10.68 -3.45 -46.10
C THR A 390 -11.36 -2.10 -46.33
N ALA A 391 -11.45 -1.24 -45.32
CA ALA A 391 -12.01 0.10 -45.48
C ALA A 391 -11.15 0.97 -46.43
N THR A 392 -11.83 1.63 -47.36
CA THR A 392 -11.19 2.48 -48.38
C THR A 392 -10.91 3.89 -47.86
N ASN A 393 -11.71 4.38 -46.91
CA ASN A 393 -11.56 5.71 -46.31
C ASN A 393 -12.29 5.78 -44.96
N LEU A 394 -11.58 6.14 -43.89
CA LEU A 394 -12.15 6.28 -42.55
C LEU A 394 -11.73 7.64 -41.96
N ASN A 395 -12.68 8.58 -41.90
CA ASN A 395 -12.37 9.97 -41.55
C ASN A 395 -12.74 10.32 -40.10
N LEU A 396 -11.82 10.06 -39.17
CA LEU A 396 -11.99 10.24 -37.73
C LEU A 396 -11.27 11.48 -37.20
N GLN A 397 -11.59 12.66 -37.76
CA GLN A 397 -10.88 13.91 -37.40
C GLN A 397 -10.91 14.22 -35.90
N ASN A 398 -12.03 13.90 -35.22
CA ASN A 398 -12.24 14.17 -33.79
C ASN A 398 -11.73 13.05 -32.87
N LEU A 399 -11.05 12.04 -33.42
CA LEU A 399 -10.51 10.94 -32.64
C LEU A 399 -9.41 11.47 -31.72
N VAL A 400 -9.55 11.18 -30.43
CA VAL A 400 -8.61 11.56 -29.37
C VAL A 400 -7.80 10.35 -28.93
N ILE A 401 -8.45 9.18 -28.83
CA ILE A 401 -7.85 7.92 -28.38
C ILE A 401 -8.03 6.87 -29.47
N LEU A 402 -6.92 6.29 -29.88
CA LEU A 402 -6.88 5.10 -30.72
C LEU A 402 -6.11 4.02 -29.96
N ASP A 403 -6.81 2.94 -29.64
CA ASP A 403 -6.24 1.73 -29.08
C ASP A 403 -6.33 0.62 -30.13
N LEU A 404 -5.18 0.14 -30.57
CA LEU A 404 -5.00 -0.96 -31.52
C LEU A 404 -4.26 -2.13 -30.85
N SER A 405 -4.29 -2.21 -29.52
CA SER A 405 -3.56 -3.22 -28.78
C SER A 405 -3.95 -4.65 -29.19
N TRP A 406 -2.97 -5.56 -29.10
CA TRP A 406 -3.06 -6.96 -29.44
C TRP A 406 -3.44 -7.23 -30.90
N SER A 407 -3.15 -6.29 -31.79
CA SER A 407 -3.44 -6.39 -33.23
C SER A 407 -2.27 -6.94 -34.05
N GLY A 408 -2.58 -7.61 -35.16
CA GLY A 408 -1.59 -8.13 -36.13
C GLY A 408 -0.99 -7.06 -37.05
N ILE A 409 -1.13 -5.78 -36.72
CA ILE A 409 -0.71 -4.67 -37.60
C ILE A 409 0.82 -4.57 -37.70
N SER A 410 1.29 -4.18 -38.89
CA SER A 410 2.71 -3.90 -39.17
C SER A 410 2.94 -2.42 -39.49
N GLU A 411 4.20 -2.03 -39.70
CA GLU A 411 4.56 -0.69 -40.14
C GLU A 411 3.97 -0.31 -41.52
N GLN A 412 3.61 -1.30 -42.34
CA GLN A 412 3.01 -1.13 -43.67
C GLN A 412 1.48 -1.19 -43.65
N TRP A 413 0.86 -1.27 -42.47
CA TRP A 413 -0.59 -1.38 -42.36
C TRP A 413 -1.29 -0.21 -43.06
N ASP A 414 -2.17 -0.53 -44.01
CA ASP A 414 -2.90 0.41 -44.86
C ASP A 414 -3.68 1.46 -44.03
N GLY A 415 -4.12 1.07 -42.83
CA GLY A 415 -4.86 1.93 -41.90
C GLY A 415 -4.12 3.22 -41.52
N TRP A 416 -2.78 3.21 -41.45
CA TRP A 416 -1.99 4.42 -41.17
C TRP A 416 -2.21 5.54 -42.18
N SER A 417 -2.49 5.18 -43.44
CA SER A 417 -2.74 6.13 -44.53
C SER A 417 -4.22 6.42 -44.75
N ARG A 418 -5.09 5.41 -44.56
CA ARG A 418 -6.53 5.48 -44.87
C ARG A 418 -7.38 6.01 -43.72
N ILE A 419 -6.89 5.97 -42.48
CA ILE A 419 -7.55 6.56 -41.32
C ILE A 419 -7.04 7.99 -41.12
N LYS A 420 -7.94 8.98 -41.20
CA LYS A 420 -7.58 10.38 -40.96
C LYS A 420 -7.82 10.75 -39.50
N MET A 421 -6.73 11.00 -38.75
CA MET A 421 -6.74 11.26 -37.31
C MET A 421 -6.15 12.64 -36.99
N GLY A 422 -6.97 13.69 -37.03
CA GLY A 422 -6.50 15.08 -36.93
C GLY A 422 -6.20 15.59 -35.50
N HIS A 423 -6.79 14.96 -34.49
CA HIS A 423 -6.72 15.42 -33.08
C HIS A 423 -6.28 14.32 -32.11
N LEU A 424 -5.53 13.32 -32.61
CA LEU A 424 -5.11 12.18 -31.82
C LEU A 424 -4.18 12.62 -30.69
N LYS A 425 -4.51 12.26 -29.45
CA LYS A 425 -3.71 12.52 -28.25
C LYS A 425 -3.11 11.24 -27.67
N VAL A 426 -3.79 10.11 -27.82
CA VAL A 426 -3.35 8.81 -27.30
C VAL A 426 -3.33 7.79 -28.41
N LEU A 427 -2.20 7.09 -28.54
CA LEU A 427 -2.05 5.93 -29.41
C LEU A 427 -1.52 4.77 -28.59
N ASP A 428 -2.32 3.70 -28.50
CA ASP A 428 -1.95 2.45 -27.85
C ASP A 428 -1.77 1.34 -28.89
N LEU A 429 -0.59 0.75 -28.91
CA LEU A 429 -0.18 -0.33 -29.80
C LEU A 429 0.33 -1.53 -28.99
N THR A 430 -0.09 -1.65 -27.73
CA THR A 430 0.39 -2.69 -26.81
C THR A 430 0.21 -4.08 -27.44
N GLY A 431 1.22 -4.94 -27.43
CA GLY A 431 1.09 -6.32 -27.89
C GLY A 431 0.94 -6.48 -29.41
N CYS A 432 1.27 -5.48 -30.22
CA CYS A 432 1.28 -5.59 -31.68
C CYS A 432 2.47 -6.44 -32.18
N LYS A 433 2.26 -7.76 -32.30
CA LYS A 433 3.31 -8.76 -32.54
C LYS A 433 4.03 -8.64 -33.89
N ASN A 434 3.38 -8.07 -34.90
CA ASN A 434 3.94 -7.93 -36.25
C ASN A 434 4.65 -6.58 -36.49
N LEU A 435 4.65 -5.70 -35.48
CA LEU A 435 5.28 -4.38 -35.60
C LEU A 435 6.79 -4.50 -35.47
N THR A 436 7.51 -4.52 -36.58
CA THR A 436 8.98 -4.61 -36.56
C THR A 436 9.66 -3.24 -36.44
N LYS A 437 8.98 -2.20 -36.91
CA LYS A 437 9.33 -0.78 -36.77
C LYS A 437 8.08 0.01 -36.39
N SER A 438 8.22 1.11 -35.66
CA SER A 438 7.06 1.97 -35.42
C SER A 438 6.61 2.69 -36.71
N PRO A 439 5.33 3.10 -36.83
CA PRO A 439 4.87 3.87 -37.98
C PRO A 439 5.46 5.30 -37.99
N ASP A 440 5.32 6.00 -39.13
CA ASP A 440 5.63 7.42 -39.24
C ASP A 440 4.63 8.27 -38.42
N PHE A 441 5.12 8.90 -37.37
CA PHE A 441 4.33 9.74 -36.47
C PHE A 441 4.23 11.20 -36.92
N SER A 442 4.82 11.58 -38.07
CA SER A 442 4.88 12.98 -38.54
C SER A 442 3.51 13.65 -38.67
N LYS A 443 2.44 12.86 -38.87
CA LYS A 443 1.06 13.35 -39.01
C LYS A 443 0.33 13.54 -37.68
N TYR A 444 0.85 13.00 -36.58
CA TYR A 444 0.17 12.95 -35.28
C TYR A 444 0.79 13.93 -34.27
N THR A 445 1.04 15.18 -34.69
CA THR A 445 1.76 16.17 -33.85
C THR A 445 1.04 16.58 -32.57
N THR A 446 -0.24 16.22 -32.42
CA THR A 446 -1.03 16.43 -31.20
C THR A 446 -0.88 15.31 -30.17
N LEU A 447 -0.13 14.25 -30.48
CA LEU A 447 0.03 13.10 -29.61
C LEU A 447 0.68 13.51 -28.29
N GLU A 448 0.01 13.17 -27.19
CA GLU A 448 0.45 13.41 -25.81
C GLU A 448 0.94 12.10 -25.17
N ARG A 449 0.49 10.94 -25.68
CA ARG A 449 0.83 9.63 -25.13
C ARG A 449 0.97 8.55 -26.19
N LEU A 450 2.11 7.85 -26.16
CA LEU A 450 2.43 6.75 -27.06
C LEU A 450 2.77 5.50 -26.23
N ILE A 451 2.02 4.42 -26.46
CA ILE A 451 2.20 3.14 -25.79
C ILE A 451 2.51 2.09 -26.86
N LEU A 452 3.69 1.50 -26.77
CA LEU A 452 4.23 0.45 -27.64
C LEU A 452 4.53 -0.82 -26.83
N ALA A 453 3.93 -0.97 -25.64
CA ALA A 453 4.28 -2.03 -24.71
C ALA A 453 4.09 -3.42 -25.33
N ASP A 454 4.84 -4.42 -24.89
CA ASP A 454 4.75 -5.82 -25.34
C ASP A 454 4.81 -6.04 -26.86
N CYS A 455 5.34 -5.08 -27.63
CA CYS A 455 5.65 -5.23 -29.05
C CYS A 455 6.97 -6.00 -29.21
N GLU A 456 6.93 -7.32 -29.02
CA GLU A 456 8.13 -8.17 -28.92
C GLU A 456 9.05 -8.13 -30.17
N ALA A 457 8.47 -7.91 -31.35
CA ALA A 457 9.19 -7.83 -32.64
C ALA A 457 9.75 -6.43 -32.95
N LEU A 458 9.39 -5.40 -32.18
CA LEU A 458 9.79 -4.02 -32.45
C LEU A 458 11.29 -3.85 -32.28
N THR A 459 11.99 -3.52 -33.36
CA THR A 459 13.45 -3.35 -33.39
C THR A 459 13.89 -1.90 -33.33
N GLU A 460 13.05 -0.99 -33.83
CA GLU A 460 13.37 0.43 -34.01
C GLU A 460 12.09 1.28 -33.88
N ILE A 461 12.22 2.42 -33.20
CA ILE A 461 11.21 3.48 -33.20
C ILE A 461 11.62 4.50 -34.28
N ASP A 462 10.70 4.83 -35.17
CA ASP A 462 10.91 5.76 -36.26
C ASP A 462 11.29 7.16 -35.75
N ARG A 463 12.24 7.79 -36.44
CA ARG A 463 12.83 9.09 -36.09
C ARG A 463 11.80 10.23 -36.05
N SER A 464 10.65 10.06 -36.71
CA SER A 464 9.53 10.99 -36.63
C SER A 464 9.00 11.18 -35.21
N VAL A 465 9.32 10.30 -34.24
CA VAL A 465 8.98 10.49 -32.82
C VAL A 465 9.45 11.86 -32.29
N GLY A 466 10.58 12.39 -32.76
CA GLY A 466 11.07 13.73 -32.38
C GLY A 466 10.19 14.90 -32.85
N LYS A 467 9.21 14.65 -33.72
CA LYS A 467 8.22 15.64 -34.17
C LYS A 467 7.02 15.75 -33.22
N LEU A 468 6.87 14.82 -32.28
CA LEU A 468 5.75 14.77 -31.33
C LEU A 468 5.95 15.75 -30.17
N LYS A 469 5.92 17.06 -30.47
CA LYS A 469 6.28 18.12 -29.50
C LYS A 469 5.39 18.20 -28.24
N ARG A 470 4.22 17.55 -28.25
CA ARG A 470 3.31 17.47 -27.10
C ARG A 470 3.39 16.15 -26.34
N LEU A 471 4.27 15.23 -26.75
CA LEU A 471 4.38 13.92 -26.14
C LEU A 471 4.88 14.05 -24.70
N LYS A 472 4.05 13.63 -23.75
CA LYS A 472 4.33 13.61 -22.32
C LYS A 472 4.70 12.23 -21.81
N HIS A 473 4.21 11.19 -22.47
CA HIS A 473 4.35 9.82 -21.99
C HIS A 473 4.73 8.86 -23.12
N LEU A 474 5.80 8.10 -22.89
CA LEU A 474 6.29 7.04 -23.78
C LEU A 474 6.47 5.73 -23.00
N ASN A 475 5.77 4.68 -23.44
CA ASN A 475 5.90 3.35 -22.86
C ASN A 475 6.34 2.32 -23.91
N VAL A 476 7.49 1.70 -23.67
CA VAL A 476 8.11 0.65 -24.50
C VAL A 476 8.50 -0.57 -23.64
N LYS A 477 7.78 -0.81 -22.53
CA LYS A 477 7.95 -2.01 -21.69
C LYS A 477 7.58 -3.26 -22.47
N GLY A 478 8.35 -4.33 -22.39
CA GLY A 478 8.11 -5.59 -23.11
C GLY A 478 8.55 -5.59 -24.58
N CYS A 479 9.18 -4.52 -25.08
CA CYS A 479 9.75 -4.46 -26.44
C CYS A 479 11.08 -5.22 -26.52
N ASP A 480 11.04 -6.54 -26.44
CA ASP A 480 12.23 -7.39 -26.30
C ASP A 480 13.26 -7.31 -27.44
N SER A 481 12.88 -6.82 -28.62
CA SER A 481 13.80 -6.68 -29.77
C SER A 481 14.34 -5.27 -29.97
N LEU A 482 13.88 -4.31 -29.17
CA LEU A 482 14.23 -2.90 -29.30
C LEU A 482 15.64 -2.67 -28.78
N ARG A 483 16.54 -2.17 -29.64
CA ARG A 483 17.96 -2.03 -29.29
C ARG A 483 18.29 -0.78 -28.49
N GLY A 484 17.40 0.20 -28.48
CA GLY A 484 17.59 1.47 -27.80
C GLY A 484 16.55 2.51 -28.20
N LEU A 485 16.61 3.66 -27.54
CA LEU A 485 15.78 4.83 -27.85
C LEU A 485 16.42 5.67 -28.98
N PRO A 486 15.64 6.20 -29.94
CA PRO A 486 16.16 7.05 -31.02
C PRO A 486 16.68 8.40 -30.49
N GLU A 487 17.70 8.95 -31.15
CA GLU A 487 18.34 10.22 -30.73
C GLU A 487 17.38 11.41 -30.82
N GLU A 488 16.40 11.36 -31.73
CA GLU A 488 15.41 12.41 -31.96
C GLU A 488 14.49 12.64 -30.75
N LEU A 489 14.40 11.68 -29.81
CA LEU A 489 13.68 11.86 -28.54
C LEU A 489 14.23 13.03 -27.72
N GLY A 490 15.52 13.31 -27.79
CA GLY A 490 16.14 14.43 -27.08
C GLY A 490 15.66 15.82 -27.52
N SER A 491 14.77 15.90 -28.53
CA SER A 491 14.12 17.13 -28.98
C SER A 491 12.71 17.34 -28.40
N LEU A 492 12.25 16.47 -27.49
CA LEU A 492 10.91 16.50 -26.90
C LEU A 492 10.93 17.24 -25.55
N ASP A 493 10.59 18.53 -25.58
CA ASP A 493 10.65 19.41 -24.40
C ASP A 493 9.55 19.11 -23.36
N ASP A 494 8.41 18.54 -23.77
CA ASP A 494 7.24 18.26 -22.90
C ASP A 494 7.22 16.81 -22.36
N LEU A 495 8.24 15.99 -22.65
CA LEU A 495 8.25 14.58 -22.25
C LEU A 495 8.49 14.43 -20.74
N GLU A 496 7.50 13.91 -20.03
CA GLU A 496 7.45 13.82 -18.57
C GLU A 496 7.73 12.39 -18.07
N GLU A 497 7.34 11.36 -18.83
CA GLU A 497 7.41 9.97 -18.40
C GLU A 497 7.95 9.04 -19.49
N ILE A 498 8.96 8.24 -19.14
CA ILE A 498 9.50 7.18 -19.98
C ILE A 498 9.52 5.86 -19.22
N PHE A 499 8.93 4.83 -19.84
CA PHE A 499 8.91 3.47 -19.34
C PHE A 499 9.57 2.54 -20.34
N VAL A 500 10.64 1.87 -19.92
CA VAL A 500 11.38 0.88 -20.71
C VAL A 500 11.41 -0.43 -19.94
N GLY A 501 11.29 -1.55 -20.64
CA GLY A 501 11.56 -2.84 -20.02
C GLY A 501 11.52 -4.00 -20.99
N GLY A 502 12.04 -5.16 -20.56
CA GLY A 502 12.05 -6.36 -21.41
C GLY A 502 12.50 -7.60 -20.67
N LYS A 503 12.87 -8.64 -21.42
CA LYS A 503 13.35 -9.94 -20.91
C LYS A 503 14.88 -10.04 -20.96
N ARG A 504 15.58 -9.08 -20.33
CA ARG A 504 17.06 -9.00 -20.20
C ARG A 504 17.85 -8.92 -21.51
N LYS A 505 17.27 -8.37 -22.58
CA LYS A 505 18.00 -8.12 -23.83
C LYS A 505 18.83 -6.84 -23.79
N SER A 506 19.80 -6.76 -24.69
CA SER A 506 20.67 -5.60 -24.86
C SER A 506 19.87 -4.34 -25.22
N PHE A 507 20.03 -3.29 -24.43
CA PHE A 507 19.41 -1.99 -24.63
C PHE A 507 20.44 -0.89 -24.52
N THR A 508 20.29 0.17 -25.32
CA THR A 508 21.18 1.34 -25.32
C THR A 508 20.37 2.58 -24.96
N LEU A 509 20.78 3.27 -23.88
CA LEU A 509 20.23 4.56 -23.52
C LEU A 509 21.09 5.66 -24.16
N PRO A 510 20.54 6.55 -25.00
CA PRO A 510 21.33 7.55 -25.73
C PRO A 510 21.78 8.69 -24.81
N GLU A 511 22.97 9.26 -25.07
CA GLU A 511 23.50 10.45 -24.35
C GLU A 511 22.60 11.68 -24.48
N ILE A 512 21.73 11.73 -25.49
CA ILE A 512 20.79 12.83 -25.65
C ILE A 512 19.66 12.83 -24.60
N ILE A 513 19.52 11.77 -23.80
CA ILE A 513 18.46 11.67 -22.79
C ILE A 513 18.52 12.82 -21.77
N GLY A 514 19.73 13.30 -21.46
CA GLY A 514 19.94 14.48 -20.60
C GLY A 514 19.36 15.80 -21.14
N ASN A 515 18.86 15.84 -22.38
CA ASN A 515 18.19 17.02 -22.93
C ASN A 515 16.69 17.09 -22.57
N LEU A 516 16.10 16.03 -22.02
CA LEU A 516 14.68 15.95 -21.68
C LEU A 516 14.35 16.72 -20.39
N LYS A 517 14.33 18.05 -20.49
CA LYS A 517 14.23 18.94 -19.31
C LYS A 517 12.96 18.76 -18.47
N SER A 518 11.86 18.30 -19.07
CA SER A 518 10.60 18.09 -18.36
C SER A 518 10.43 16.68 -17.80
N LEU A 519 11.43 15.79 -17.95
CA LEU A 519 11.30 14.40 -17.51
C LEU A 519 11.19 14.32 -15.98
N ILE A 520 10.09 13.71 -15.51
CA ILE A 520 9.74 13.50 -14.11
C ILE A 520 9.99 12.05 -13.69
N ILE A 521 9.68 11.11 -14.58
CA ILE A 521 9.77 9.67 -14.31
C ILE A 521 10.58 8.98 -15.41
N LEU A 522 11.64 8.28 -15.01
CA LEU A 522 12.38 7.36 -15.85
C LEU A 522 12.41 5.99 -15.17
N GLU A 523 11.68 5.03 -15.74
CA GLU A 523 11.69 3.64 -15.29
C GLU A 523 12.27 2.73 -16.37
N ILE A 524 13.25 1.93 -15.98
CA ILE A 524 13.87 0.90 -16.80
C ILE A 524 13.83 -0.41 -16.02
N PHE A 525 13.20 -1.44 -16.58
CA PHE A 525 12.99 -2.73 -15.90
C PHE A 525 13.51 -3.92 -16.71
N ASN A 526 14.30 -4.80 -16.09
CA ASN A 526 14.77 -6.06 -16.67
C ASN A 526 15.43 -5.94 -18.06
N VAL A 527 16.35 -4.98 -18.26
CA VAL A 527 17.14 -4.88 -19.51
C VAL A 527 18.64 -5.07 -19.26
N GLN A 528 19.40 -5.38 -20.30
CA GLN A 528 20.86 -5.37 -20.26
C GLN A 528 21.38 -4.08 -20.89
N ILE A 529 21.74 -3.09 -20.08
CA ILE A 529 22.29 -1.82 -20.57
C ILE A 529 23.73 -2.05 -21.04
N THR A 530 24.01 -1.82 -22.32
CA THR A 530 25.28 -2.22 -22.95
C THR A 530 26.46 -1.26 -22.71
N ASN A 531 26.20 0.04 -22.50
CA ASN A 531 27.23 1.07 -22.34
C ASN A 531 27.19 1.75 -20.95
N GLY A 532 26.53 1.12 -19.97
CA GLY A 532 26.23 1.76 -18.69
C GLY A 532 25.24 2.94 -18.83
N LEU A 533 25.08 3.71 -17.76
CA LEU A 533 24.23 4.90 -17.76
C LEU A 533 24.98 6.10 -18.36
N PRO A 534 24.36 6.87 -19.27
CA PRO A 534 24.98 8.06 -19.86
C PRO A 534 25.19 9.13 -18.79
N SER A 535 26.33 9.82 -18.84
CA SER A 535 26.67 10.89 -17.88
C SER A 535 25.69 12.08 -17.97
N SER A 536 25.10 12.29 -19.15
CA SER A 536 24.10 13.32 -19.37
C SER A 536 22.80 13.11 -18.58
N LEU A 537 22.52 11.89 -18.10
CA LEU A 537 21.34 11.59 -17.28
C LEU A 537 21.27 12.49 -16.05
N CYS A 538 22.43 12.86 -15.50
CA CYS A 538 22.55 13.76 -14.35
C CYS A 538 22.12 15.21 -14.63
N ARG A 539 21.81 15.58 -15.89
CA ARG A 539 21.30 16.92 -16.26
C ARG A 539 19.77 17.05 -16.12
N LEU A 540 19.09 15.97 -15.73
CA LEU A 540 17.63 15.90 -15.63
C LEU A 540 17.12 16.52 -14.33
N ASN A 541 17.17 17.84 -14.23
CA ASN A 541 16.90 18.57 -12.98
C ASN A 541 15.47 18.45 -12.43
N ASN A 542 14.50 18.02 -13.25
CA ASN A 542 13.09 17.82 -12.83
C ASN A 542 12.76 16.35 -12.51
N LEU A 543 13.74 15.44 -12.64
CA LEU A 543 13.51 14.02 -12.43
C LEU A 543 13.21 13.76 -10.95
N LYS A 544 12.01 13.23 -10.67
CA LYS A 544 11.56 12.87 -9.32
C LYS A 544 11.70 11.39 -9.02
N ARG A 545 11.62 10.54 -10.05
CA ARG A 545 11.73 9.09 -9.90
C ARG A 545 12.66 8.50 -10.94
N LEU A 546 13.68 7.79 -10.47
CA LEU A 546 14.60 7.01 -11.28
C LEU A 546 14.55 5.56 -10.80
N ALA A 547 14.05 4.67 -11.65
CA ALA A 547 14.00 3.24 -11.36
C ALA A 547 14.80 2.44 -12.40
N LEU A 548 15.75 1.64 -11.95
CA LEU A 548 16.67 0.81 -12.75
C LEU A 548 16.61 -0.64 -12.26
N ILE A 549 15.41 -1.19 -12.24
CA ILE A 549 15.10 -2.45 -11.56
C ILE A 549 15.47 -3.62 -12.48
N GLY A 550 16.20 -4.61 -11.97
CA GLY A 550 16.58 -5.78 -12.76
C GLY A 550 17.51 -5.48 -13.94
N CYS A 551 18.11 -4.28 -13.94
CA CYS A 551 18.99 -3.83 -15.01
C CYS A 551 20.39 -4.45 -14.86
N SER A 552 20.78 -5.26 -15.84
CA SER A 552 22.12 -5.84 -15.94
C SER A 552 23.03 -4.95 -16.82
N GLY A 553 24.35 -5.05 -16.66
CA GLY A 553 25.32 -4.21 -17.41
C GLY A 553 25.57 -2.81 -16.84
N ILE A 554 24.83 -2.41 -15.80
CA ILE A 554 25.13 -1.23 -14.98
C ILE A 554 25.89 -1.72 -13.73
N GLU A 555 27.22 -1.60 -13.72
CA GLU A 555 28.03 -1.99 -12.56
C GLU A 555 28.23 -0.84 -11.56
N ARG A 556 28.08 0.39 -12.04
CA ARG A 556 28.27 1.65 -11.28
C ARG A 556 27.29 2.71 -11.75
N LEU A 557 26.87 3.57 -10.82
CA LEU A 557 26.13 4.79 -11.14
C LEU A 557 27.11 5.92 -11.52
N PRO A 558 26.67 6.93 -12.30
CA PRO A 558 27.53 8.08 -12.61
C PRO A 558 27.97 8.85 -11.36
N ASP A 559 29.23 9.30 -11.32
CA ASP A 559 29.77 10.09 -10.19
C ASP A 559 28.99 11.39 -9.94
N SER A 560 28.33 11.94 -10.95
CA SER A 560 27.49 13.14 -10.90
C SER A 560 26.01 12.86 -10.57
N LEU A 561 25.64 11.66 -10.08
CA LEU A 561 24.25 11.32 -9.76
C LEU A 561 23.61 12.35 -8.81
N GLY A 562 24.40 12.90 -7.88
CA GLY A 562 23.99 13.94 -6.95
C GLY A 562 23.47 15.25 -7.57
N ASP A 563 23.68 15.49 -8.87
CA ASP A 563 23.17 16.67 -9.58
C ASP A 563 21.65 16.59 -9.82
N LEU A 564 21.03 15.42 -9.60
CA LEU A 564 19.57 15.22 -9.67
C LEU A 564 18.86 15.76 -8.42
N GLU A 565 18.94 17.07 -8.16
CA GLU A 565 18.48 17.68 -6.90
C GLU A 565 16.99 17.47 -6.59
N SER A 566 16.15 17.27 -7.61
CA SER A 566 14.70 17.04 -7.48
C SER A 566 14.31 15.57 -7.24
N LEU A 567 15.28 14.65 -7.18
CA LEU A 567 15.01 13.22 -7.08
C LEU A 567 14.41 12.87 -5.71
N ILE A 568 13.21 12.29 -5.73
CA ILE A 568 12.44 11.87 -4.54
C ILE A 568 12.58 10.36 -4.31
N GLU A 569 12.62 9.59 -5.40
CA GLU A 569 12.71 8.13 -5.36
C GLU A 569 13.83 7.62 -6.28
N LEU A 570 14.71 6.81 -5.71
CA LEU A 570 15.74 6.06 -6.43
C LEU A 570 15.54 4.57 -6.17
N ASP A 571 15.27 3.81 -7.23
CA ASP A 571 15.21 2.35 -7.17
C ASP A 571 16.27 1.75 -8.10
N ILE A 572 17.17 0.95 -7.53
CA ILE A 572 18.22 0.23 -8.24
C ILE A 572 18.21 -1.27 -7.91
N SER A 573 17.04 -1.78 -7.51
CA SER A 573 16.87 -3.16 -7.06
C SER A 573 17.18 -4.18 -8.15
N TYR A 574 17.64 -5.36 -7.78
CA TYR A 574 17.98 -6.46 -8.69
C TYR A 574 19.02 -6.07 -9.78
N SER A 575 19.83 -5.03 -9.53
CA SER A 575 20.85 -4.55 -10.47
C SER A 575 22.24 -5.12 -10.16
N ALA A 576 23.16 -5.01 -11.13
CA ALA A 576 24.55 -5.40 -10.96
C ALA A 576 25.42 -4.33 -10.26
N ILE A 577 24.80 -3.26 -9.74
CA ILE A 577 25.49 -2.10 -9.17
C ILE A 577 26.22 -2.51 -7.89
N SER A 578 27.50 -2.20 -7.84
CA SER A 578 28.42 -2.63 -6.76
C SER A 578 28.75 -1.54 -5.74
N GLU A 579 28.61 -0.27 -6.12
CA GLU A 579 28.90 0.89 -5.28
C GLU A 579 27.96 2.06 -5.58
N LEU A 580 27.67 2.87 -4.56
CA LEU A 580 27.00 4.15 -4.69
C LEU A 580 28.05 5.28 -4.75
N PRO A 581 27.88 6.30 -5.62
CA PRO A 581 28.82 7.41 -5.70
C PRO A 581 28.70 8.33 -4.47
N ASP A 582 29.79 8.97 -4.05
CA ASP A 582 29.77 9.90 -2.91
C ASP A 582 28.79 11.07 -3.12
N SER A 583 28.54 11.45 -4.37
CA SER A 583 27.57 12.50 -4.71
C SER A 583 26.13 12.15 -4.34
N ILE A 584 25.81 10.89 -3.99
CA ILE A 584 24.48 10.49 -3.52
C ILE A 584 24.00 11.37 -2.35
N GLY A 585 24.91 11.84 -1.49
CA GLY A 585 24.59 12.75 -0.38
C GLY A 585 24.04 14.12 -0.79
N ASN A 586 24.17 14.51 -2.07
CA ASN A 586 23.64 15.77 -2.60
C ASN A 586 22.15 15.69 -3.00
N LEU A 587 21.53 14.51 -3.00
CA LEU A 587 20.11 14.34 -3.35
C LEU A 587 19.19 14.80 -2.21
N ARG A 588 19.04 16.12 -2.04
CA ARG A 588 18.40 16.74 -0.87
C ARG A 588 16.90 16.44 -0.75
N GLU A 589 16.22 16.14 -1.85
CA GLU A 589 14.78 15.81 -1.87
C GLU A 589 14.48 14.31 -1.73
N LEU A 590 15.51 13.45 -1.67
CA LEU A 590 15.32 12.00 -1.69
C LEU A 590 14.60 11.52 -0.43
N LYS A 591 13.47 10.84 -0.62
CA LYS A 591 12.65 10.25 0.43
C LYS A 591 12.71 8.73 0.44
N VAL A 592 12.84 8.12 -0.73
CA VAL A 592 12.80 6.67 -0.90
C VAL A 592 14.03 6.22 -1.66
N MET A 593 14.79 5.31 -1.07
CA MET A 593 15.90 4.63 -1.71
C MET A 593 15.70 3.13 -1.59
N VAL A 594 15.61 2.45 -2.73
CA VAL A 594 15.44 1.00 -2.83
C VAL A 594 16.62 0.44 -3.62
N MET A 595 17.33 -0.52 -3.02
CA MET A 595 18.49 -1.17 -3.61
C MET A 595 18.50 -2.68 -3.30
N THR A 596 17.32 -3.24 -3.08
CA THR A 596 17.11 -4.63 -2.70
C THR A 596 17.66 -5.58 -3.78
N GLN A 597 18.34 -6.65 -3.37
CA GLN A 597 18.94 -7.66 -4.27
C GLN A 597 19.96 -7.05 -5.27
N SER A 598 20.64 -5.95 -4.90
CA SER A 598 21.76 -5.39 -5.67
C SER A 598 23.12 -5.92 -5.17
N LYS A 599 24.20 -5.65 -5.90
CA LYS A 599 25.56 -6.09 -5.55
C LYS A 599 26.32 -5.11 -4.65
N ILE A 600 25.63 -4.14 -4.04
CA ILE A 600 26.25 -3.11 -3.22
C ILE A 600 26.94 -3.72 -2.01
N SER A 601 28.24 -3.47 -1.88
CA SER A 601 29.06 -4.01 -0.78
C SER A 601 29.26 -3.04 0.38
N THR A 602 29.17 -1.73 0.13
CA THR A 602 29.38 -0.67 1.12
C THR A 602 28.50 0.55 0.81
N LEU A 603 28.05 1.26 1.85
CA LEU A 603 27.40 2.57 1.71
C LEU A 603 28.41 3.70 1.93
N PRO A 604 28.38 4.79 1.13
CA PRO A 604 29.24 5.95 1.35
C PRO A 604 28.79 6.73 2.59
N GLY A 605 29.74 7.31 3.33
CA GLY A 605 29.41 8.13 4.53
C GLY A 605 28.55 9.36 4.20
N THR A 606 28.61 9.85 2.96
CA THR A 606 27.77 10.96 2.47
C THR A 606 26.28 10.64 2.48
N ILE A 607 25.87 9.37 2.58
CA ILE A 607 24.46 8.97 2.71
C ILE A 607 23.80 9.65 3.92
N GLY A 608 24.55 9.96 4.99
CA GLY A 608 24.05 10.69 6.15
C GLY A 608 23.57 12.12 5.85
N MET A 609 23.92 12.68 4.69
CA MET A 609 23.47 14.01 4.26
C MET A 609 22.01 14.03 3.79
N LEU A 610 21.39 12.88 3.55
CA LEU A 610 20.02 12.74 3.04
C LEU A 610 18.96 13.01 4.13
N LYS A 611 18.81 14.28 4.54
CA LYS A 611 17.92 14.67 5.66
C LYS A 611 16.42 14.44 5.44
N LYS A 612 16.00 14.22 4.19
CA LYS A 612 14.61 13.92 3.82
C LYS A 612 14.32 12.43 3.64
N LEU A 613 15.32 11.55 3.76
CA LEU A 613 15.14 10.11 3.55
C LEU A 613 14.20 9.53 4.60
N GLU A 614 13.13 8.90 4.14
CA GLU A 614 12.09 8.25 4.97
C GLU A 614 12.18 6.73 4.87
N VAL A 615 12.59 6.18 3.71
CA VAL A 615 12.63 4.74 3.45
C VAL A 615 13.97 4.37 2.82
N LEU A 616 14.64 3.39 3.44
CA LEU A 616 15.83 2.74 2.90
C LEU A 616 15.64 1.22 2.87
N HIS A 617 15.47 0.65 1.68
CA HIS A 617 15.41 -0.79 1.46
C HIS A 617 16.71 -1.29 0.84
N ALA A 618 17.50 -2.04 1.60
CA ALA A 618 18.77 -2.63 1.19
C ALA A 618 18.80 -4.15 1.36
N GLY A 619 17.62 -4.78 1.45
CA GLY A 619 17.49 -6.22 1.65
C GLY A 619 18.22 -7.03 0.58
N GLY A 620 18.89 -8.13 0.93
CA GLY A 620 19.58 -9.00 -0.03
C GLY A 620 20.79 -8.36 -0.74
N THR A 621 21.32 -7.26 -0.23
CA THR A 621 22.57 -6.68 -0.75
C THR A 621 23.81 -7.38 -0.20
N LEU A 622 24.96 -7.10 -0.80
CA LEU A 622 26.25 -7.63 -0.34
C LEU A 622 26.90 -6.77 0.75
N LEU A 623 26.13 -5.93 1.46
CA LEU A 623 26.65 -5.08 2.54
C LEU A 623 27.37 -5.92 3.57
N MET A 624 28.64 -5.59 3.84
CA MET A 624 29.49 -6.30 4.79
C MET A 624 30.18 -5.33 5.77
N GLY A 625 30.53 -5.84 6.96
CA GLY A 625 31.24 -5.06 7.96
C GLY A 625 30.32 -4.11 8.75
N ALA A 626 30.85 -2.95 9.14
CA ALA A 626 30.11 -1.93 9.88
C ALA A 626 29.52 -0.88 8.92
N LEU A 627 28.27 -0.48 9.18
CA LEU A 627 27.63 0.61 8.43
C LEU A 627 28.20 1.99 8.81
N PRO A 628 28.18 2.99 7.90
CA PRO A 628 28.70 4.32 8.18
C PRO A 628 28.01 5.00 9.37
N ARG A 629 28.79 5.56 10.30
CA ARG A 629 28.26 6.25 11.50
C ARG A 629 27.48 7.51 11.14
N GLU A 630 27.75 8.10 9.99
CA GLU A 630 27.06 9.28 9.47
C GLU A 630 25.56 9.02 9.25
N MET A 631 25.14 7.76 9.08
CA MET A 631 23.73 7.36 8.97
C MET A 631 22.91 7.68 10.23
N GLU A 632 23.55 7.87 11.39
CA GLU A 632 22.93 8.37 12.62
C GLU A 632 22.21 9.72 12.44
N SER A 633 22.56 10.45 11.38
CA SER A 633 22.06 11.79 11.11
C SER A 633 20.83 11.83 10.19
N LEU A 634 20.29 10.66 9.81
CA LEU A 634 19.07 10.48 8.99
C LEU A 634 17.79 10.68 9.83
N SER A 635 17.55 11.91 10.27
CA SER A 635 16.49 12.23 11.26
C SER A 635 15.04 11.98 10.81
N ARG A 636 14.78 11.74 9.53
CA ARG A 636 13.44 11.44 8.98
C ARG A 636 13.20 9.98 8.62
N LEU A 637 14.19 9.12 8.82
CA LEU A 637 14.09 7.71 8.44
C LEU A 637 13.01 7.01 9.27
N LYS A 638 12.03 6.41 8.58
CA LYS A 638 10.93 5.63 9.15
C LYS A 638 11.12 4.14 8.93
N VAL A 639 11.67 3.75 7.79
CA VAL A 639 11.88 2.34 7.43
C VAL A 639 13.34 2.12 7.08
N LEU A 640 13.97 1.18 7.77
CA LEU A 640 15.31 0.68 7.48
C LEU A 640 15.25 -0.83 7.34
N ASP A 641 15.40 -1.31 6.12
CA ASP A 641 15.46 -2.73 5.79
C ASP A 641 16.87 -3.08 5.32
N LEU A 642 17.54 -3.91 6.09
CA LEU A 642 18.88 -4.44 5.85
C LEU A 642 18.82 -5.99 5.84
N SER A 643 17.65 -6.57 5.59
CA SER A 643 17.43 -8.01 5.61
C SER A 643 18.38 -8.74 4.66
N ASN A 644 18.76 -9.99 4.97
CA ASN A 644 19.61 -10.82 4.12
C ASN A 644 20.93 -10.14 3.70
N THR A 645 21.56 -9.38 4.61
CA THR A 645 22.89 -8.78 4.42
C THR A 645 23.96 -9.47 5.27
N ARG A 646 25.24 -9.09 5.09
CA ARG A 646 26.39 -9.65 5.82
C ARG A 646 27.00 -8.63 6.79
N ILE A 647 26.18 -7.72 7.30
CA ILE A 647 26.62 -6.73 8.29
C ILE A 647 27.05 -7.43 9.58
N LEU A 648 28.11 -6.92 10.20
CA LEU A 648 28.62 -7.42 11.48
C LEU A 648 28.06 -6.63 12.66
N GLU A 649 27.93 -5.32 12.47
CA GLU A 649 27.58 -4.33 13.49
C GLU A 649 26.75 -3.21 12.85
N LEU A 650 25.80 -2.68 13.62
CA LEU A 650 25.00 -1.50 13.27
C LEU A 650 25.59 -0.25 13.92
N PHE A 651 25.37 0.92 13.30
CA PHE A 651 25.59 2.21 13.96
C PHE A 651 24.55 2.46 15.05
N SER A 652 24.69 3.53 15.85
CA SER A 652 23.74 3.84 16.92
C SER A 652 22.40 4.36 16.37
N VAL A 653 21.47 3.45 16.07
CA VAL A 653 20.13 3.77 15.55
C VAL A 653 19.21 4.46 16.57
N SER A 654 19.58 4.52 17.85
CA SER A 654 18.81 5.22 18.90
C SER A 654 18.55 6.70 18.60
N LYS A 655 19.39 7.35 17.79
CA LYS A 655 19.21 8.75 17.35
C LYS A 655 18.15 8.91 16.24
N LEU A 656 17.71 7.82 15.61
CA LEU A 656 16.69 7.84 14.56
C LEU A 656 15.29 7.89 15.19
N SER A 657 14.92 9.05 15.73
CA SER A 657 13.70 9.23 16.55
C SER A 657 12.37 9.03 15.82
N LEU A 658 12.39 8.88 14.49
CA LEU A 658 11.20 8.63 13.67
C LEU A 658 11.18 7.21 13.07
N LEU A 659 12.16 6.36 13.41
CA LEU A 659 12.26 5.01 12.87
C LEU A 659 11.11 4.16 13.43
N GLN A 660 10.30 3.61 12.53
CA GLN A 660 9.12 2.80 12.82
C GLN A 660 9.38 1.32 12.52
N THR A 661 10.10 1.03 11.45
CA THR A 661 10.41 -0.34 11.02
C THR A 661 11.91 -0.53 10.89
N LEU A 662 12.42 -1.54 11.58
CA LEU A 662 13.80 -2.02 11.44
C LEU A 662 13.77 -3.51 11.09
N ASP A 663 14.19 -3.84 9.87
CA ASP A 663 14.27 -5.21 9.39
C ASP A 663 15.74 -5.63 9.22
N LEU A 664 16.11 -6.65 9.99
CA LEU A 664 17.41 -7.31 10.08
C LEU A 664 17.25 -8.83 9.95
N GLU A 665 16.19 -9.30 9.28
CA GLU A 665 16.03 -10.73 9.02
C GLU A 665 17.22 -11.28 8.23
N LYS A 666 17.62 -12.53 8.47
CA LYS A 666 18.69 -13.24 7.75
C LYS A 666 20.05 -12.53 7.74
N CYS A 667 20.33 -11.66 8.71
CA CYS A 667 21.62 -11.00 8.92
C CYS A 667 22.57 -11.90 9.71
N HIS A 668 22.95 -13.07 9.17
CA HIS A 668 23.58 -14.16 9.92
C HIS A 668 24.92 -13.84 10.63
N GLN A 669 25.60 -12.75 10.27
CA GLN A 669 26.87 -12.33 10.87
C GLN A 669 26.73 -11.23 11.92
N LEU A 670 25.51 -10.70 12.14
CA LEU A 670 25.25 -9.64 13.11
C LEU A 670 25.45 -10.19 14.53
N ARG A 671 26.37 -9.58 15.28
CA ARG A 671 26.79 -10.10 16.60
C ARG A 671 25.98 -9.56 17.77
N GLU A 672 25.58 -8.30 17.67
CA GLU A 672 24.88 -7.57 18.71
C GLU A 672 23.92 -6.54 18.10
N LEU A 673 22.84 -6.25 18.82
CA LEU A 673 21.93 -5.16 18.49
C LEU A 673 22.33 -3.90 19.28
N PRO A 674 22.40 -2.72 18.64
CA PRO A 674 22.61 -1.45 19.33
C PRO A 674 21.36 -1.05 20.14
N GLU A 675 21.46 0.03 20.91
CA GLU A 675 20.27 0.66 21.50
C GLU A 675 19.28 1.10 20.39
N LEU A 676 18.02 0.71 20.56
CA LEU A 676 16.96 0.94 19.59
C LEU A 676 16.09 2.16 19.96
N PRO A 677 15.55 2.91 18.98
CA PRO A 677 14.72 4.07 19.26
C PRO A 677 13.30 3.69 19.71
N LYS A 678 12.75 4.44 20.69
CA LYS A 678 11.40 4.20 21.25
C LYS A 678 10.25 4.39 20.25
N SER A 679 10.52 4.93 19.07
CA SER A 679 9.55 5.12 17.98
C SER A 679 9.23 3.83 17.22
N LEU A 680 9.99 2.75 17.42
CA LEU A 680 9.80 1.49 16.68
C LEU A 680 8.41 0.90 16.93
N VAL A 681 7.80 0.47 15.82
CA VAL A 681 6.50 -0.22 15.73
C VAL A 681 6.71 -1.67 15.30
N SER A 682 7.67 -1.92 14.41
CA SER A 682 8.02 -3.25 13.91
C SER A 682 9.53 -3.47 13.95
N LEU A 683 9.94 -4.61 14.54
CA LEU A 683 11.33 -5.02 14.65
C LEU A 683 11.46 -6.48 14.24
N HIS A 684 12.24 -6.73 13.20
CA HIS A 684 12.56 -8.09 12.74
C HIS A 684 14.06 -8.31 12.79
N VAL A 685 14.49 -9.38 13.47
CA VAL A 685 15.91 -9.72 13.61
C VAL A 685 16.08 -11.22 13.46
N SER A 686 16.99 -11.63 12.57
CA SER A 686 17.39 -13.03 12.46
C SER A 686 18.89 -13.14 12.22
N SER A 687 19.65 -13.70 13.17
CA SER A 687 21.11 -13.84 13.06
C SER A 687 21.66 -15.07 13.81
N ARG A 688 22.54 -15.83 13.15
CA ARG A 688 23.25 -17.00 13.72
C ARG A 688 24.38 -16.62 14.67
N SER A 689 24.86 -15.39 14.56
CA SER A 689 26.00 -14.89 15.34
C SER A 689 25.57 -14.02 16.51
N LEU A 690 24.27 -13.87 16.74
CA LEU A 690 23.74 -13.01 17.79
C LEU A 690 24.10 -13.58 19.16
N GLN A 691 24.97 -12.87 19.89
CA GLN A 691 25.45 -13.33 21.20
C GLN A 691 24.69 -12.71 22.36
N LYS A 692 24.12 -11.51 22.16
CA LYS A 692 23.42 -10.75 23.21
C LYS A 692 22.19 -10.05 22.66
N LEU A 693 21.14 -9.99 23.48
CA LEU A 693 19.92 -9.22 23.19
C LEU A 693 19.80 -8.05 24.18
N PRO A 694 19.62 -6.80 23.70
CA PRO A 694 19.34 -5.67 24.58
C PRO A 694 17.95 -5.81 25.23
N ASP A 695 17.75 -5.19 26.39
CA ASP A 695 16.43 -5.08 27.00
C ASP A 695 15.54 -4.16 26.15
N LEU A 696 14.47 -4.73 25.57
CA LEU A 696 13.54 -4.00 24.71
C LEU A 696 12.28 -3.52 25.45
N SER A 697 12.20 -3.65 26.79
CA SER A 697 11.00 -3.27 27.56
C SER A 697 10.62 -1.79 27.45
N GLU A 698 11.57 -0.92 27.12
CA GLU A 698 11.38 0.51 26.91
C GLU A 698 10.73 0.86 25.55
N LEU A 699 10.58 -0.12 24.64
CA LEU A 699 9.96 0.07 23.32
C LEU A 699 8.43 -0.06 23.39
N HIS A 700 7.78 0.87 24.09
CA HIS A 700 6.34 0.80 24.35
C HIS A 700 5.46 0.87 23.09
N ASN A 701 5.96 1.39 21.96
CA ASN A 701 5.21 1.49 20.70
C ASN A 701 5.28 0.22 19.84
N LEU A 702 6.06 -0.79 20.24
CA LEU A 702 6.27 -1.97 19.43
C LEU A 702 4.98 -2.82 19.36
N VAL A 703 4.56 -3.11 18.14
CA VAL A 703 3.36 -3.89 17.80
C VAL A 703 3.76 -5.25 17.22
N ASP A 704 4.87 -5.31 16.50
CA ASP A 704 5.32 -6.50 15.78
C ASP A 704 6.80 -6.78 16.10
N LEU A 705 7.07 -7.96 16.63
CA LEU A 705 8.41 -8.38 17.04
C LEU A 705 8.73 -9.78 16.53
N LYS A 706 9.82 -9.89 15.78
CA LYS A 706 10.36 -11.15 15.27
C LYS A 706 11.82 -11.30 15.66
N LEU A 707 12.16 -12.36 16.39
CA LEU A 707 13.52 -12.66 16.82
C LEU A 707 13.87 -14.11 16.52
N TYR A 708 14.90 -14.32 15.71
CA TYR A 708 15.43 -15.63 15.36
C TYR A 708 16.95 -15.67 15.58
N ASP A 709 17.48 -16.71 16.24
CA ASP A 709 18.93 -16.87 16.47
C ASP A 709 19.55 -18.03 15.68
N ALA A 710 18.74 -18.86 15.03
CA ALA A 710 19.16 -20.06 14.35
C ALA A 710 18.47 -20.22 12.99
N ASN A 711 19.07 -21.02 12.13
CA ASN A 711 18.75 -21.09 10.71
C ASN A 711 17.35 -21.68 10.45
N ASP A 712 16.58 -21.07 9.54
CA ASP A 712 15.38 -21.68 8.95
C ASP A 712 15.72 -22.99 8.19
N ASP A 713 16.96 -23.16 7.68
CA ASP A 713 17.38 -24.37 6.93
C ASP A 713 17.53 -25.64 7.79
N TRP A 714 17.34 -25.57 9.10
CA TRP A 714 17.47 -26.77 9.93
C TRP A 714 16.45 -27.84 9.50
N ALA A 715 15.30 -27.46 8.95
CA ALA A 715 14.30 -28.37 8.40
C ALA A 715 14.89 -29.16 7.21
N LEU A 716 15.65 -28.50 6.33
CA LEU A 716 16.39 -29.13 5.24
C LEU A 716 17.54 -30.01 5.75
N GLY A 717 18.26 -29.59 6.78
CA GLY A 717 19.32 -30.38 7.42
C GLY A 717 18.79 -31.65 8.11
N LEU A 718 17.62 -31.57 8.76
CA LEU A 718 16.96 -32.72 9.40
C LEU A 718 16.33 -33.66 8.37
N VAL A 719 15.73 -33.11 7.31
CA VAL A 719 15.20 -33.88 6.17
C VAL A 719 16.35 -34.58 5.43
N LEU A 720 17.46 -33.92 5.13
CA LEU A 720 18.63 -34.52 4.50
C LEU A 720 19.33 -35.55 5.41
N ALA A 721 19.43 -35.29 6.71
CA ALA A 721 19.99 -36.24 7.69
C ALA A 721 19.07 -37.47 7.88
N LYS A 722 17.75 -37.29 7.89
CA LYS A 722 16.77 -38.38 7.94
C LYS A 722 16.77 -39.18 6.63
N VAL A 723 16.69 -38.54 5.46
CA VAL A 723 16.78 -39.20 4.15
C VAL A 723 18.10 -39.98 3.99
N GLY A 724 19.20 -39.49 4.57
CA GLY A 724 20.47 -40.22 4.67
C GLY A 724 20.44 -41.41 5.63
N ALA A 725 19.86 -41.25 6.82
CA ALA A 725 19.73 -42.32 7.83
C ALA A 725 18.79 -43.45 7.40
N TYR A 726 17.72 -43.15 6.65
CA TYR A 726 16.79 -44.13 6.09
C TYR A 726 17.43 -45.02 5.01
N ARG A 727 18.51 -44.57 4.34
CA ARG A 727 19.30 -45.44 3.44
C ARG A 727 20.28 -46.37 4.18
N LEU A 728 20.57 -46.12 5.45
CA LEU A 728 21.64 -46.80 6.21
C LEU A 728 21.13 -47.62 7.42
N ASN A 729 19.84 -47.56 7.75
CA ASN A 729 19.23 -48.35 8.83
C ASN A 729 19.89 -48.11 10.22
N GLU A 730 20.37 -46.88 10.47
CA GLU A 730 20.94 -46.47 11.76
C GLU A 730 19.92 -45.69 12.60
N SER A 731 19.89 -45.94 13.92
CA SER A 731 19.06 -45.18 14.86
C SER A 731 19.64 -43.78 15.05
N PHE A 732 18.98 -42.77 14.48
CA PHE A 732 19.40 -41.38 14.62
C PHE A 732 18.90 -40.80 15.95
N SER A 733 19.82 -40.35 16.81
CA SER A 733 19.50 -39.77 18.12
C SER A 733 19.22 -38.27 17.99
N PHE A 734 17.98 -37.87 18.30
CA PHE A 734 17.56 -36.47 18.40
C PHE A 734 18.43 -35.65 19.38
N ASP A 735 18.96 -36.29 20.43
CA ASP A 735 19.76 -35.62 21.46
C ASP A 735 21.11 -35.10 20.94
N ALA A 736 21.67 -35.68 19.88
CA ALA A 736 22.99 -35.27 19.37
C ALA A 736 22.98 -33.94 18.58
N LEU A 737 21.85 -33.58 17.97
CA LEU A 737 21.67 -32.34 17.18
C LEU A 737 21.30 -31.12 18.02
N MET A 738 20.75 -31.36 19.21
CA MET A 738 20.32 -30.31 20.16
C MET A 738 21.48 -29.79 21.02
N ASN A 739 22.65 -30.43 20.96
CA ASN A 739 23.78 -30.19 21.85
C ASN A 739 24.94 -29.42 21.18
N ALA A 740 24.72 -28.81 20.01
CA ALA A 740 25.70 -27.97 19.36
C ALA A 740 25.37 -26.49 19.57
N ASP A 741 26.33 -25.80 20.22
CA ASP A 741 26.60 -24.36 20.20
C ASP A 741 26.01 -23.48 21.33
N GLY A 742 26.93 -23.01 22.20
CA GLY A 742 26.90 -21.73 22.92
C GLY A 742 25.75 -21.46 23.90
N GLU A 743 25.99 -21.67 25.20
CA GLU A 743 25.09 -21.17 26.25
C GLU A 743 25.10 -19.64 26.31
N CYS A 744 23.99 -18.99 25.91
CA CYS A 744 23.73 -17.60 26.26
C CYS A 744 22.83 -17.53 27.50
N SER A 745 23.30 -16.82 28.53
CA SER A 745 22.62 -16.68 29.83
C SER A 745 21.65 -15.50 29.91
N ASP A 746 21.47 -14.74 28.83
CA ASP A 746 20.63 -13.54 28.83
C ASP A 746 19.16 -13.89 29.10
N ASN A 747 18.54 -13.12 30.00
CA ASN A 747 17.14 -13.30 30.40
C ASN A 747 16.24 -12.38 29.57
N ILE A 748 15.34 -12.95 28.77
CA ILE A 748 14.39 -12.20 27.93
C ILE A 748 12.99 -12.04 28.57
N GLU A 749 12.90 -12.09 29.90
CA GLU A 749 11.68 -11.79 30.68
C GLU A 749 11.05 -10.42 30.36
N TRP A 750 11.83 -9.47 29.84
CA TRP A 750 11.34 -8.15 29.45
C TRP A 750 10.21 -8.20 28.41
N VAL A 751 10.10 -9.27 27.61
CA VAL A 751 9.01 -9.48 26.64
C VAL A 751 7.64 -9.37 27.31
N GLN A 752 7.51 -9.83 28.56
CA GLN A 752 6.25 -9.81 29.32
C GLN A 752 5.74 -8.39 29.60
N LYS A 753 6.62 -7.39 29.58
CA LYS A 753 6.29 -5.98 29.83
C LYS A 753 5.75 -5.28 28.57
N MET A 754 5.80 -5.92 27.40
CA MET A 754 5.48 -5.31 26.10
C MET A 754 4.00 -5.40 25.74
N SER A 755 3.14 -4.72 26.50
CA SER A 755 1.67 -4.85 26.43
C SER A 755 1.01 -4.44 25.10
N ASN A 756 1.73 -3.74 24.22
CA ASN A 756 1.23 -3.29 22.92
C ASN A 756 1.46 -4.29 21.76
N LEU A 757 2.19 -5.38 22.00
CA LEU A 757 2.44 -6.39 20.98
C LEU A 757 1.16 -7.05 20.48
N VAL A 758 1.04 -7.15 19.15
CA VAL A 758 -0.02 -7.85 18.42
C VAL A 758 0.51 -9.13 17.78
N THR A 759 1.76 -9.10 17.30
CA THR A 759 2.47 -10.24 16.72
C THR A 759 3.80 -10.42 17.43
N LEU A 760 4.10 -11.67 17.81
CA LEU A 760 5.35 -12.06 18.43
C LEU A 760 5.83 -13.38 17.84
N GLU A 761 7.00 -13.38 17.22
CA GLU A 761 7.67 -14.58 16.71
C GLU A 761 9.04 -14.71 17.38
N LEU A 762 9.23 -15.77 18.17
CA LEU A 762 10.47 -16.05 18.89
C LEU A 762 10.95 -17.45 18.51
N SER A 763 12.11 -17.52 17.86
CA SER A 763 12.81 -18.77 17.57
C SER A 763 14.25 -18.67 18.08
N LEU A 764 14.43 -19.02 19.35
CA LEU A 764 15.67 -18.80 20.08
C LEU A 764 16.20 -20.15 20.63
N ARG A 765 17.24 -20.71 20.01
CA ARG A 765 17.90 -21.96 20.40
C ARG A 765 19.03 -21.78 21.39
N ASN A 766 19.78 -20.69 21.32
CA ASN A 766 20.98 -20.50 22.14
C ASN A 766 20.65 -19.86 23.50
N PHE A 767 19.40 -19.42 23.70
CA PHE A 767 18.93 -18.77 24.92
C PHE A 767 18.25 -19.78 25.85
N THR A 768 18.74 -19.85 27.09
CA THR A 768 18.28 -20.82 28.10
C THR A 768 17.25 -20.24 29.07
N ASN A 769 17.19 -18.91 29.24
CA ASN A 769 16.29 -18.21 30.13
C ASN A 769 15.17 -17.50 29.35
N LEU A 770 14.08 -18.22 29.07
CA LEU A 770 12.98 -17.78 28.22
C LEU A 770 11.72 -17.46 29.04
N PRO A 771 10.89 -16.47 28.64
CA PRO A 771 9.65 -16.14 29.33
C PRO A 771 8.65 -17.29 29.24
N THR A 772 8.04 -17.62 30.38
CA THR A 772 7.02 -18.69 30.47
C THR A 772 5.63 -18.15 30.72
N ASP A 773 5.44 -16.85 30.96
CA ASP A 773 4.13 -16.22 31.11
C ASP A 773 3.93 -15.11 30.07
N PHE A 774 2.97 -15.31 29.16
CA PHE A 774 2.58 -14.35 28.13
C PHE A 774 1.18 -13.75 28.39
N ARG A 775 0.54 -14.05 29.53
CA ARG A 775 -0.83 -13.58 29.85
C ARG A 775 -0.93 -12.06 29.95
N ALA A 776 0.17 -11.40 30.31
CA ALA A 776 0.25 -9.94 30.38
C ALA A 776 0.11 -9.26 29.00
N LEU A 777 0.33 -9.99 27.90
CA LEU A 777 0.26 -9.49 26.53
C LEU A 777 -1.19 -9.48 26.01
N THR A 778 -2.01 -8.62 26.61
CA THR A 778 -3.47 -8.59 26.39
C THR A 778 -3.91 -8.16 24.98
N ARG A 779 -2.99 -7.69 24.12
CA ARG A 779 -3.27 -7.34 22.72
C ARG A 779 -2.78 -8.37 21.70
N LEU A 780 -2.08 -9.41 22.18
CA LEU A 780 -1.42 -10.39 21.32
C LEU A 780 -2.44 -11.26 20.58
N LYS A 781 -2.33 -11.31 19.25
CA LYS A 781 -3.19 -12.10 18.35
C LYS A 781 -2.45 -13.24 17.67
N ALA A 782 -1.16 -13.05 17.35
CA ALA A 782 -0.33 -14.04 16.71
C ALA A 782 0.93 -14.32 17.54
N LEU A 783 1.20 -15.59 17.81
CA LEU A 783 2.37 -16.02 18.57
C LEU A 783 3.03 -17.23 17.88
N GLU A 784 4.32 -17.11 17.59
CA GLU A 784 5.20 -18.22 17.24
C GLU A 784 6.28 -18.37 18.30
N LEU A 785 6.41 -19.58 18.86
CA LEU A 785 7.44 -19.93 19.83
C LEU A 785 8.16 -21.20 19.39
N SER A 786 9.46 -21.08 19.14
CA SER A 786 10.35 -22.17 18.75
C SER A 786 11.62 -22.14 19.60
N CYS A 787 11.50 -22.63 20.83
CA CYS A 787 12.54 -22.48 21.84
C CYS A 787 12.74 -23.80 22.62
N PRO A 788 13.85 -24.53 22.41
CA PRO A 788 14.01 -25.88 22.93
C PRO A 788 14.34 -25.97 24.43
N HIS A 789 14.89 -24.92 25.04
CA HIS A 789 15.39 -24.94 26.43
C HIS A 789 14.44 -24.32 27.47
N MET A 790 13.13 -24.27 27.22
CA MET A 790 12.18 -23.69 28.19
C MET A 790 12.12 -24.49 29.50
N SER A 791 12.09 -23.82 30.65
CA SER A 791 12.05 -24.49 31.95
C SER A 791 10.66 -25.01 32.34
N SER A 792 9.59 -24.46 31.75
CA SER A 792 8.19 -24.81 32.02
C SER A 792 7.28 -24.42 30.82
N PRO A 793 6.06 -24.96 30.69
CA PRO A 793 5.19 -24.69 29.54
C PRO A 793 4.72 -23.22 29.53
N PRO A 794 4.63 -22.57 28.34
CA PRO A 794 4.21 -21.18 28.24
C PRO A 794 2.73 -21.00 28.64
N GLN A 795 2.45 -20.00 29.49
CA GLN A 795 1.10 -19.56 29.78
C GLN A 795 0.67 -18.54 28.73
N LEU A 796 -0.37 -18.87 27.98
CA LEU A 796 -0.78 -18.13 26.79
C LEU A 796 -1.94 -17.15 27.08
N PRO A 797 -1.98 -15.98 26.43
CA PRO A 797 -3.09 -15.03 26.57
C PRO A 797 -4.33 -15.52 25.78
N PHE A 798 -5.52 -15.28 26.33
CA PHE A 798 -6.79 -15.73 25.74
C PHE A 798 -7.16 -15.04 24.40
N THR A 799 -6.44 -13.97 24.04
CA THR A 799 -6.70 -13.15 22.85
C THR A 799 -6.14 -13.74 21.55
N LEU A 800 -5.35 -14.82 21.62
CA LEU A 800 -4.70 -15.42 20.46
C LEU A 800 -5.70 -15.94 19.42
N SER A 801 -5.45 -15.58 18.15
CA SER A 801 -6.12 -16.13 16.97
C SER A 801 -5.22 -17.06 16.16
N ARG A 802 -3.90 -16.93 16.28
CA ARG A 802 -2.88 -17.76 15.60
C ARG A 802 -1.79 -18.17 16.60
N LEU A 803 -1.50 -19.47 16.66
CA LEU A 803 -0.46 -20.03 17.51
C LEU A 803 0.40 -21.03 16.73
N ILE A 804 1.72 -20.85 16.79
CA ILE A 804 2.71 -21.74 16.20
C ILE A 804 3.69 -22.16 17.31
N LEU A 805 3.87 -23.46 17.48
CA LEU A 805 4.78 -24.03 18.48
C LEU A 805 5.79 -24.94 17.78
N GLY A 806 7.06 -24.61 17.91
CA GLY A 806 8.19 -25.31 17.31
C GLY A 806 9.14 -25.90 18.35
N HIS A 807 9.81 -27.02 18.04
CA HIS A 807 10.98 -27.51 18.81
C HIS A 807 10.77 -27.82 20.29
N LEU A 808 9.53 -28.08 20.71
CA LEU A 808 9.23 -28.36 22.11
C LEU A 808 9.52 -29.83 22.45
N VAL A 809 10.32 -30.07 23.50
CA VAL A 809 10.73 -31.40 23.98
C VAL A 809 9.82 -31.84 25.14
N VAL A 810 9.26 -33.08 25.09
CA VAL A 810 8.25 -33.62 26.04
C VAL A 810 8.61 -33.49 27.53
N LYS A 811 9.91 -33.42 27.89
CA LYS A 811 10.34 -33.23 29.29
C LYS A 811 9.72 -31.98 29.96
N GLN A 812 9.18 -31.03 29.19
CA GLN A 812 8.64 -29.75 29.67
C GLN A 812 7.09 -29.67 29.76
N ASN A 813 6.33 -30.71 29.35
CA ASN A 813 4.87 -30.66 29.10
C ASN A 813 4.46 -29.59 28.05
N LEU A 814 3.45 -29.87 27.22
CA LEU A 814 2.85 -28.85 26.33
C LEU A 814 1.90 -27.93 27.12
N PRO A 815 1.68 -26.68 26.66
CA PRO A 815 0.74 -25.77 27.30
C PRO A 815 -0.71 -26.24 27.16
N ASP A 816 -1.54 -25.98 28.17
CA ASP A 816 -2.98 -26.18 28.08
C ASP A 816 -3.60 -25.09 27.19
N LEU A 817 -4.24 -25.51 26.10
CA LEU A 817 -4.85 -24.63 25.10
C LEU A 817 -6.36 -24.46 25.29
N SER A 818 -6.99 -25.20 26.22
CA SER A 818 -8.45 -25.24 26.41
C SER A 818 -9.10 -23.85 26.54
N HIS A 819 -8.37 -22.90 27.13
CA HIS A 819 -8.84 -21.55 27.39
C HIS A 819 -8.79 -20.61 26.16
N LEU A 820 -8.14 -20.99 25.05
CA LEU A 820 -7.90 -20.13 23.87
C LEU A 820 -9.08 -20.14 22.88
N LYS A 821 -10.24 -19.68 23.32
CA LYS A 821 -11.50 -19.77 22.53
C LYS A 821 -11.50 -19.04 21.19
N ASN A 822 -10.60 -18.07 20.98
CA ASN A 822 -10.49 -17.30 19.74
C ASN A 822 -9.49 -17.90 18.73
N LEU A 823 -8.82 -19.01 19.09
CA LEU A 823 -7.77 -19.59 18.26
C LEU A 823 -8.37 -20.18 16.97
N SER A 824 -7.90 -19.68 15.83
CA SER A 824 -8.36 -20.07 14.49
C SER A 824 -7.34 -20.91 13.71
N TYR A 825 -6.05 -20.73 14.02
CA TYR A 825 -4.94 -21.45 13.40
C TYR A 825 -3.98 -21.96 14.47
N LEU A 826 -3.65 -23.25 14.40
CA LEU A 826 -2.68 -23.90 15.28
C LEU A 826 -1.69 -24.70 14.45
N ARG A 827 -0.39 -24.46 14.65
CA ARG A 827 0.67 -25.26 14.05
C ARG A 827 1.62 -25.81 15.11
N PHE A 828 1.95 -27.09 15.00
CA PHE A 828 3.09 -27.70 15.67
C PHE A 828 4.14 -28.07 14.63
N TYR A 829 5.41 -27.76 14.88
CA TYR A 829 6.49 -28.29 14.07
C TYR A 829 7.67 -28.79 14.88
N ASN A 830 8.18 -29.98 14.57
CA ASN A 830 9.33 -30.57 15.23
C ASN A 830 9.22 -30.64 16.76
N CYS A 831 8.01 -30.91 17.23
CA CYS A 831 7.74 -31.16 18.63
C CYS A 831 7.78 -32.66 18.90
N LEU A 832 8.30 -33.04 20.07
CA LEU A 832 8.10 -34.38 20.60
C LEU A 832 6.74 -34.37 21.33
N ILE A 833 5.77 -35.21 20.94
CA ILE A 833 4.42 -35.22 21.52
C ILE A 833 4.02 -36.67 21.84
N VAL A 834 4.72 -37.27 22.79
CA VAL A 834 4.46 -38.63 23.27
C VAL A 834 3.34 -38.61 24.32
N ASP A 835 2.22 -39.28 24.07
CA ASP A 835 1.02 -39.42 24.95
C ASP A 835 0.33 -38.11 25.43
N GLY A 836 0.72 -36.95 24.86
CA GLY A 836 0.33 -35.62 25.34
C GLY A 836 -0.75 -34.89 24.54
N PHE A 837 -1.07 -35.32 23.31
CA PHE A 837 -1.97 -34.57 22.41
C PHE A 837 -3.42 -34.46 22.94
N PHE A 838 -3.86 -35.42 23.78
CA PHE A 838 -5.16 -35.37 24.45
C PHE A 838 -5.20 -34.45 25.68
N ARG A 839 -4.04 -34.13 26.26
CA ARG A 839 -3.92 -33.37 27.52
C ARG A 839 -3.86 -31.86 27.32
N ILE A 840 -3.69 -31.40 26.09
CA ILE A 840 -3.55 -29.98 25.73
C ILE A 840 -4.89 -29.28 25.46
N GLY A 841 -6.03 -29.95 25.66
CA GLY A 841 -7.34 -29.30 25.60
C GLY A 841 -7.79 -28.85 24.21
N ILE A 842 -7.16 -29.32 23.12
CA ILE A 842 -7.48 -28.90 21.74
C ILE A 842 -8.97 -29.06 21.42
N LYS A 843 -9.62 -30.12 21.90
CA LYS A 843 -11.05 -30.39 21.66
C LYS A 843 -11.97 -29.22 22.05
N GLU A 844 -11.57 -28.41 23.01
CA GLU A 844 -12.35 -27.26 23.51
C GLU A 844 -12.22 -26.01 22.62
N LEU A 845 -11.34 -26.04 21.61
CA LEU A 845 -11.07 -24.94 20.67
C LEU A 845 -12.13 -24.85 19.57
N HIS A 846 -13.33 -24.39 19.91
CA HIS A 846 -14.45 -24.33 18.97
C HIS A 846 -14.25 -23.38 17.77
N SER A 847 -13.34 -22.39 17.86
CA SER A 847 -13.03 -21.47 16.75
C SER A 847 -11.94 -21.97 15.82
N LEU A 848 -11.30 -23.12 16.13
CA LEU A 848 -10.16 -23.62 15.38
C LEU A 848 -10.60 -24.07 13.98
N ASN A 849 -9.99 -23.48 12.97
CA ASN A 849 -10.32 -23.69 11.57
C ASN A 849 -9.27 -24.55 10.86
N ALA A 850 -7.99 -24.33 11.18
CA ALA A 850 -6.86 -25.05 10.58
C ALA A 850 -5.90 -25.57 11.65
N LEU A 851 -5.49 -26.84 11.49
CA LEU A 851 -4.48 -27.51 12.30
C LEU A 851 -3.37 -28.04 11.39
N MET A 852 -2.14 -27.64 11.65
CA MET A 852 -0.96 -28.12 10.93
C MET A 852 0.01 -28.80 11.89
N ILE A 853 0.52 -29.97 11.50
CA ILE A 853 1.50 -30.73 12.28
C ILE A 853 2.62 -31.13 11.32
N ASP A 854 3.86 -30.82 11.69
CA ASP A 854 4.99 -30.92 10.77
C ASP A 854 6.21 -31.52 11.48
N CYS A 855 6.78 -32.62 10.99
CA CYS A 855 7.97 -33.26 11.56
C CYS A 855 7.87 -33.61 13.06
N CYS A 856 6.67 -33.84 13.61
CA CYS A 856 6.48 -34.13 15.03
C CYS A 856 6.56 -35.64 15.34
N GLU A 857 7.03 -36.01 16.53
CA GLU A 857 6.92 -37.39 17.03
C GLU A 857 5.57 -37.59 17.72
N ILE A 858 4.56 -37.99 16.93
CA ILE A 858 3.22 -38.36 17.38
C ILE A 858 2.99 -39.82 16.98
N TYR A 859 2.54 -40.67 17.91
CA TYR A 859 2.31 -42.09 17.64
C TYR A 859 0.89 -42.36 17.12
N ASP A 860 -0.13 -41.81 17.78
CA ASP A 860 -1.53 -42.01 17.42
C ASP A 860 -2.29 -40.68 17.46
N LEU A 861 -3.19 -40.46 16.49
CA LEU A 861 -4.09 -39.32 16.43
C LEU A 861 -5.53 -39.81 16.32
N CYS A 862 -6.44 -39.23 17.11
CA CYS A 862 -7.86 -39.60 17.11
C CYS A 862 -8.73 -38.38 16.80
N GLY A 863 -9.57 -38.47 15.76
CA GLY A 863 -10.48 -37.39 15.34
C GLY A 863 -11.49 -36.98 16.41
N CYS A 864 -11.89 -37.90 17.30
CA CYS A 864 -12.76 -37.59 18.45
C CYS A 864 -12.15 -36.62 19.47
N CYS A 865 -10.85 -36.37 19.35
CA CYS A 865 -10.08 -35.51 20.23
C CYS A 865 -9.73 -34.16 19.57
N LEU A 866 -10.19 -33.96 18.33
CA LEU A 866 -10.10 -32.71 17.59
C LEU A 866 -11.45 -31.97 17.61
N PRO A 867 -11.49 -30.65 17.34
CA PRO A 867 -12.72 -29.86 17.35
C PRO A 867 -13.58 -30.14 16.13
N GLU A 868 -14.90 -30.26 16.30
CA GLU A 868 -15.84 -30.53 15.20
C GLU A 868 -15.91 -29.42 14.13
N ASN A 869 -15.44 -28.21 14.46
CA ASN A 869 -15.48 -27.04 13.56
C ASN A 869 -14.29 -26.94 12.59
N LEU A 870 -13.32 -27.83 12.71
CA LEU A 870 -12.09 -27.82 11.93
C LEU A 870 -12.38 -28.03 10.44
N ARG A 871 -11.79 -27.20 9.57
CA ARG A 871 -11.97 -27.29 8.11
C ARG A 871 -10.73 -27.78 7.39
N SER A 872 -9.55 -27.61 7.95
CA SER A 872 -8.30 -28.05 7.33
C SER A 872 -7.39 -28.75 8.35
N ILE A 873 -6.89 -29.92 7.95
CA ILE A 873 -5.83 -30.66 8.66
C ILE A 873 -4.70 -30.90 7.67
N SER A 874 -3.48 -30.57 8.08
CA SER A 874 -2.29 -30.92 7.31
C SER A 874 -1.24 -31.55 8.22
N ILE A 875 -0.78 -32.76 7.86
CA ILE A 875 0.24 -33.50 8.60
C ILE A 875 1.39 -33.82 7.64
N TYR A 876 2.57 -33.32 7.95
CA TYR A 876 3.76 -33.44 7.11
C TYR A 876 4.90 -34.12 7.88
N TRP A 877 5.60 -35.06 7.25
CA TRP A 877 6.84 -35.70 7.76
C TRP A 877 6.74 -36.27 9.19
N CYS A 878 5.55 -36.71 9.61
CA CYS A 878 5.30 -37.29 10.94
C CYS A 878 5.49 -38.81 10.93
N HIS A 879 6.73 -39.26 10.75
CA HIS A 879 7.03 -40.70 10.56
C HIS A 879 6.64 -41.59 11.74
N SER A 880 6.47 -41.08 12.96
CA SER A 880 6.07 -41.91 14.11
C SER A 880 4.57 -42.24 14.13
N LEU A 881 3.75 -41.54 13.32
CA LEU A 881 2.30 -41.67 13.31
C LEU A 881 1.91 -43.02 12.71
N ARG A 882 1.24 -43.86 13.51
CA ARG A 882 0.81 -45.20 13.13
C ARG A 882 -0.68 -45.24 12.81
N LEU A 883 -1.50 -44.66 13.68
CA LEU A 883 -2.95 -44.69 13.57
C LEU A 883 -3.52 -43.28 13.49
N PHE A 884 -4.38 -43.04 12.50
CA PHE A 884 -5.26 -41.87 12.47
C PHE A 884 -6.72 -42.33 12.35
N ILE A 885 -7.42 -42.36 13.48
CA ILE A 885 -8.72 -43.04 13.60
C ILE A 885 -9.85 -42.07 13.96
N MET A 886 -11.09 -42.49 13.70
CA MET A 886 -12.31 -41.76 14.04
C MET A 886 -12.44 -40.37 13.40
N LEU A 887 -12.07 -40.23 12.12
CA LEU A 887 -12.23 -38.99 11.36
C LEU A 887 -13.70 -38.57 11.16
N SER A 888 -14.65 -39.50 11.27
CA SER A 888 -16.08 -39.26 11.07
C SER A 888 -16.68 -38.26 12.08
N SER A 889 -15.99 -37.96 13.18
CA SER A 889 -16.36 -36.88 14.10
C SER A 889 -16.23 -35.47 13.48
N LEU A 890 -15.41 -35.30 12.44
CA LEU A 890 -15.05 -34.01 11.86
C LEU A 890 -15.95 -33.59 10.69
N LYS A 891 -17.23 -33.36 10.98
CA LYS A 891 -18.28 -33.10 9.98
C LYS A 891 -18.11 -31.83 9.12
N LYS A 892 -17.16 -30.95 9.46
CA LYS A 892 -16.88 -29.71 8.72
C LYS A 892 -15.52 -29.72 8.00
N LEU A 893 -14.78 -30.83 8.06
CA LEU A 893 -13.47 -30.95 7.44
C LEU A 893 -13.60 -30.90 5.92
N LYS A 894 -12.86 -29.98 5.28
CA LYS A 894 -12.85 -29.76 3.83
C LYS A 894 -11.53 -30.19 3.19
N HIS A 895 -10.41 -29.99 3.90
CA HIS A 895 -9.08 -30.25 3.36
C HIS A 895 -8.32 -31.18 4.30
N LEU A 896 -7.81 -32.30 3.78
CA LEU A 896 -6.95 -33.22 4.49
C LEU A 896 -5.69 -33.50 3.66
N HIS A 897 -4.55 -33.12 4.19
CA HIS A 897 -3.24 -33.33 3.56
C HIS A 897 -2.37 -34.21 4.47
N LEU A 898 -1.87 -35.31 3.94
CA LEU A 898 -0.97 -36.25 4.61
C LEU A 898 0.27 -36.45 3.74
N TRP A 899 1.42 -35.95 4.19
CA TRP A 899 2.68 -36.06 3.45
C TRP A 899 3.74 -36.78 4.27
N GLU A 900 4.40 -37.76 3.66
CA GLU A 900 5.59 -38.45 4.20
C GLU A 900 5.37 -39.03 5.62
N CYS A 901 4.17 -39.55 5.89
CA CYS A 901 3.81 -40.20 7.15
C CYS A 901 4.12 -41.71 7.09
N SER A 902 5.40 -42.06 7.03
CA SER A 902 5.85 -43.38 6.54
C SER A 902 5.45 -44.60 7.39
N ASN A 903 5.06 -44.45 8.66
CA ASN A 903 4.54 -45.57 9.49
C ASN A 903 3.02 -45.57 9.64
N LEU A 904 2.31 -44.67 8.96
CA LEU A 904 0.86 -44.62 9.02
C LEU A 904 0.29 -45.89 8.37
N CYS A 905 -0.25 -46.79 9.18
CA CYS A 905 -0.75 -48.08 8.71
C CYS A 905 -2.27 -48.11 8.57
N MET A 906 -2.99 -47.23 9.28
CA MET A 906 -4.45 -47.20 9.29
C MET A 906 -5.01 -45.77 9.35
N LEU A 907 -5.93 -45.47 8.41
CA LEU A 907 -6.75 -44.27 8.35
C LEU A 907 -8.23 -44.66 8.41
N GLN A 908 -8.95 -44.31 9.48
CA GLN A 908 -10.32 -44.81 9.73
C GLN A 908 -11.34 -43.68 9.94
N GLY A 909 -12.55 -43.85 9.38
CA GLY A 909 -13.68 -42.92 9.46
C GLY A 909 -13.69 -41.84 8.37
N LEU A 910 -12.86 -41.97 7.34
CA LEU A 910 -12.74 -41.01 6.23
C LEU A 910 -13.97 -41.05 5.32
N GLY A 911 -14.55 -42.23 5.08
CA GLY A 911 -15.69 -42.42 4.18
C GLY A 911 -17.00 -41.79 4.67
N GLU A 912 -17.03 -41.25 5.89
CA GLU A 912 -18.20 -40.60 6.50
C GLU A 912 -18.07 -39.06 6.55
N VAL A 913 -16.97 -38.49 6.04
CA VAL A 913 -16.69 -37.04 6.07
C VAL A 913 -17.25 -36.33 4.83
N GLU A 914 -18.58 -36.25 4.70
CA GLU A 914 -19.28 -35.71 3.52
C GLU A 914 -18.89 -34.27 3.12
N SER A 915 -18.24 -33.51 4.02
CA SER A 915 -17.77 -32.15 3.78
C SER A 915 -16.44 -32.05 3.03
N LEU A 916 -15.73 -33.16 2.84
CA LEU A 916 -14.38 -33.17 2.28
C LEU A 916 -14.37 -32.75 0.80
N GLN A 917 -13.48 -31.81 0.46
CA GLN A 917 -13.30 -31.24 -0.88
C GLN A 917 -11.92 -31.56 -1.46
N TRP A 918 -10.89 -31.67 -0.62
CA TRP A 918 -9.52 -31.99 -1.03
C TRP A 918 -8.94 -33.08 -0.13
N LEU A 919 -8.46 -34.15 -0.75
CA LEU A 919 -7.71 -35.21 -0.09
C LEU A 919 -6.38 -35.41 -0.81
N GLU A 920 -5.29 -35.23 -0.07
CA GLU A 920 -3.93 -35.45 -0.57
C GLU A 920 -3.20 -36.41 0.38
N ILE A 921 -2.68 -37.51 -0.16
CA ILE A 921 -1.93 -38.52 0.59
C ILE A 921 -0.69 -38.87 -0.23
N ASN A 922 0.48 -38.41 0.18
CA ASN A 922 1.71 -38.68 -0.56
C ASN A 922 2.84 -39.17 0.37
N GLY A 923 3.63 -40.15 -0.05
CA GLY A 923 4.76 -40.71 0.73
C GLY A 923 4.36 -41.53 1.96
N CYS A 924 3.15 -42.11 1.99
CA CYS A 924 2.62 -42.89 3.12
C CYS A 924 2.79 -44.40 2.88
N HIS A 925 4.04 -44.88 2.87
CA HIS A 925 4.42 -46.21 2.38
C HIS A 925 3.76 -47.42 3.07
N THR A 926 3.36 -47.32 4.35
CA THR A 926 2.77 -48.45 5.11
C THR A 926 1.23 -48.47 5.11
N LEU A 927 0.57 -47.50 4.47
CA LEU A 927 -0.89 -47.40 4.50
C LEU A 927 -1.49 -48.51 3.62
N GLU A 928 -2.10 -49.53 4.23
CA GLU A 928 -2.53 -50.72 3.49
C GLU A 928 -3.86 -50.56 2.74
N ARG A 929 -4.81 -49.79 3.31
CA ARG A 929 -6.18 -49.65 2.80
C ARG A 929 -6.78 -48.27 3.12
N LEU A 930 -7.55 -47.73 2.17
CA LEU A 930 -8.47 -46.62 2.39
C LEU A 930 -9.93 -47.12 2.44
N GLU A 931 -10.76 -46.45 3.23
CA GLU A 931 -12.21 -46.71 3.26
C GLU A 931 -12.89 -46.30 1.94
N ASP A 932 -14.10 -46.82 1.68
CA ASP A 932 -14.88 -46.49 0.49
C ASP A 932 -15.23 -44.99 0.42
N LEU A 933 -14.69 -44.29 -0.58
CA LEU A 933 -14.83 -42.85 -0.77
C LEU A 933 -16.09 -42.47 -1.58
N SER A 934 -16.88 -43.44 -2.04
CA SER A 934 -18.07 -43.21 -2.88
C SER A 934 -19.13 -42.30 -2.25
N LYS A 935 -19.11 -42.13 -0.92
CA LYS A 935 -20.01 -41.25 -0.17
C LYS A 935 -19.58 -39.78 -0.19
N LEU A 936 -18.35 -39.46 -0.62
CA LEU A 936 -17.77 -38.12 -0.58
C LEU A 936 -18.16 -37.27 -1.81
N GLN A 937 -19.44 -36.92 -1.93
CA GLN A 937 -19.98 -36.21 -3.11
C GLN A 937 -19.40 -34.81 -3.36
N LYS A 938 -18.70 -34.22 -2.37
CA LYS A 938 -18.09 -32.88 -2.47
C LYS A 938 -16.59 -32.93 -2.77
N LEU A 939 -16.00 -34.10 -2.91
CA LEU A 939 -14.58 -34.28 -3.15
C LEU A 939 -14.24 -33.82 -4.57
N GLU A 940 -13.43 -32.76 -4.68
CA GLU A 940 -13.02 -32.13 -5.93
C GLU A 940 -11.62 -32.59 -6.36
N VAL A 941 -10.72 -32.78 -5.40
CA VAL A 941 -9.31 -33.18 -5.61
C VAL A 941 -8.99 -34.42 -4.78
N LEU A 942 -8.44 -35.44 -5.43
CA LEU A 942 -7.86 -36.64 -4.82
C LEU A 942 -6.48 -36.86 -5.42
N GLU A 943 -5.44 -36.66 -4.62
CA GLU A 943 -4.05 -36.87 -5.01
C GLU A 943 -3.43 -37.95 -4.10
N VAL A 944 -2.99 -39.06 -4.70
CA VAL A 944 -2.33 -40.16 -4.00
C VAL A 944 -1.06 -40.55 -4.73
N GLU A 945 0.10 -40.26 -4.13
CA GLU A 945 1.42 -40.49 -4.74
C GLU A 945 2.34 -41.24 -3.74
N ASP A 946 3.31 -42.01 -4.24
CA ASP A 946 4.33 -42.70 -3.43
C ASP A 946 3.81 -43.48 -2.19
N CYS A 947 2.71 -44.23 -2.34
CA CYS A 947 2.08 -45.05 -1.29
C CYS A 947 2.17 -46.56 -1.60
N ASP A 948 3.35 -47.17 -1.41
CA ASP A 948 3.69 -48.52 -1.91
C ASP A 948 2.80 -49.67 -1.42
N SER A 949 2.24 -49.57 -0.21
CA SER A 949 1.42 -50.65 0.39
C SER A 949 -0.08 -50.51 0.13
N LEU A 950 -0.53 -49.45 -0.54
CA LEU A 950 -1.96 -49.17 -0.75
C LEU A 950 -2.49 -49.97 -1.94
N VAL A 951 -3.31 -51.01 -1.68
CA VAL A 951 -3.64 -52.03 -2.71
C VAL A 951 -4.94 -51.76 -3.48
N ASP A 952 -5.82 -50.85 -3.04
CA ASP A 952 -7.06 -50.49 -3.76
C ASP A 952 -7.69 -49.21 -3.19
N VAL A 953 -8.02 -48.21 -4.03
CA VAL A 953 -8.86 -47.06 -3.67
C VAL A 953 -10.22 -47.19 -4.33
N LYS A 954 -11.28 -47.38 -3.54
CA LYS A 954 -12.66 -47.54 -4.05
C LYS A 954 -13.40 -46.20 -4.03
N GLY A 955 -13.97 -45.79 -5.17
CA GLY A 955 -14.84 -44.61 -5.28
C GLY A 955 -14.44 -43.55 -6.33
N GLU A 956 -13.43 -43.79 -7.18
CA GLU A 956 -12.83 -42.83 -8.13
C GLU A 956 -13.71 -42.38 -9.32
N GLY A 957 -15.00 -42.75 -9.34
CA GLY A 957 -15.91 -42.49 -10.46
C GLY A 957 -16.29 -41.01 -10.60
N GLY A 958 -15.35 -40.17 -11.07
CA GLY A 958 -15.57 -38.76 -11.41
C GLY A 958 -14.47 -37.77 -11.03
N ILE A 959 -13.36 -38.21 -10.44
CA ILE A 959 -12.32 -37.32 -9.86
C ILE A 959 -11.08 -37.28 -10.79
N LYS A 960 -10.44 -36.11 -10.95
CA LYS A 960 -9.15 -36.01 -11.66
C LYS A 960 -8.06 -36.70 -10.82
N ALA A 961 -7.85 -37.99 -11.03
CA ALA A 961 -6.73 -38.73 -10.47
C ALA A 961 -5.46 -38.51 -11.32
N THR A 962 -4.37 -38.06 -10.71
CA THR A 962 -3.03 -38.05 -11.31
C THR A 962 -2.26 -39.27 -10.81
N GLN A 963 -2.32 -40.37 -11.56
CA GLN A 963 -1.63 -41.63 -11.25
C GLN A 963 -0.43 -41.89 -12.19
N ASP A 964 0.18 -40.85 -12.76
CA ASP A 964 1.30 -41.00 -13.70
C ASP A 964 2.53 -40.26 -13.18
N LEU A 965 3.53 -41.02 -12.71
CA LEU A 965 4.99 -40.83 -12.90
C LEU A 965 5.78 -41.74 -11.93
N ILE A 966 5.68 -43.05 -12.11
CA ILE A 966 6.68 -44.00 -11.61
C ILE A 966 7.71 -44.19 -12.74
N ASP A 967 8.99 -44.08 -12.39
CA ASP A 967 10.21 -44.19 -13.20
C ASP A 967 10.75 -42.90 -13.85
N GLU A 968 11.64 -42.19 -13.14
CA GLU A 968 13.08 -42.16 -13.45
C GLU A 968 13.88 -41.36 -12.40
N ARG A 969 14.87 -42.01 -11.78
CA ARG A 969 15.87 -41.39 -10.91
C ARG A 969 16.89 -40.60 -11.75
N GLN A 970 16.93 -39.27 -11.62
CA GLN A 970 18.17 -38.51 -11.71
C GLN A 970 18.24 -37.42 -10.64
N PHE A 971 19.13 -37.64 -9.66
CA PHE A 971 19.64 -36.62 -8.75
C PHE A 971 20.50 -35.63 -9.55
N ALA A 972 20.15 -34.34 -9.49
CA ALA A 972 21.09 -33.24 -9.74
C ALA A 972 20.67 -32.00 -8.93
N GLU A 973 21.31 -31.88 -7.76
CA GLU A 973 21.76 -30.67 -7.06
C GLU A 973 21.19 -29.29 -7.49
N THR A 974 20.32 -28.70 -6.66
CA THR A 974 20.41 -27.32 -6.09
C THR A 974 19.14 -27.01 -5.27
N PRO A 975 19.24 -26.58 -3.99
CA PRO A 975 18.08 -26.19 -3.18
C PRO A 975 17.83 -24.68 -3.27
N GLY A 976 16.67 -24.30 -3.79
CA GLY A 976 16.18 -22.93 -3.80
C GLY A 976 14.80 -22.87 -4.44
N GLU A 977 13.86 -22.22 -3.75
CA GLU A 977 12.46 -21.96 -4.14
C GLU A 977 11.44 -23.07 -3.83
N LEU A 978 10.89 -22.99 -2.61
CA LEU A 978 9.53 -23.46 -2.33
C LEU A 978 8.55 -22.63 -3.16
N ARG A 979 8.11 -23.19 -4.29
CA ARG A 979 6.93 -22.74 -5.03
C ARG A 979 5.68 -23.05 -4.20
N VAL A 980 5.03 -22.01 -3.72
CA VAL A 980 3.64 -22.08 -3.26
C VAL A 980 2.75 -22.14 -4.51
N ILE A 981 2.29 -23.34 -4.89
CA ILE A 981 1.19 -23.49 -5.85
C ILE A 981 -0.11 -23.30 -5.07
N GLY A 982 -0.51 -22.03 -4.93
CA GLY A 982 -1.82 -21.61 -4.45
C GLY A 982 -2.52 -20.87 -5.58
N GLY A 983 -3.18 -21.61 -6.45
CA GLY A 983 -4.03 -21.07 -7.51
C GLY A 983 -5.30 -20.45 -6.95
N HIS A 984 -5.27 -19.15 -6.69
CA HIS A 984 -6.44 -18.29 -6.82
C HIS A 984 -6.17 -17.33 -7.97
N SER A 985 -6.56 -17.74 -9.18
CA SER A 985 -6.77 -16.83 -10.30
C SER A 985 -7.99 -15.96 -10.03
N GLN A 986 -7.82 -14.92 -9.21
CA GLN A 986 -8.57 -13.69 -9.46
C GLN A 986 -7.95 -13.07 -10.71
N HIS A 987 -8.58 -13.29 -11.86
CA HIS A 987 -8.37 -12.43 -13.02
C HIS A 987 -8.90 -11.03 -12.68
N SER A 988 -8.10 -10.27 -11.93
CA SER A 988 -8.13 -8.82 -12.06
C SER A 988 -7.38 -8.50 -13.35
N LEU A 989 -8.10 -8.04 -14.37
CA LEU A 989 -7.49 -7.36 -15.50
C LEU A 989 -6.91 -6.04 -14.94
N GLN A 990 -5.69 -6.09 -14.42
CA GLN A 990 -4.87 -4.90 -14.23
C GLN A 990 -4.36 -4.48 -15.61
N ILE A 991 -5.02 -3.49 -16.21
CA ILE A 991 -4.39 -2.64 -17.22
C ILE A 991 -3.97 -1.37 -16.48
N SER A 992 -2.67 -1.07 -16.47
CA SER A 992 -2.14 0.19 -15.94
C SER A 992 -2.66 1.36 -16.78
N THR A 993 -3.54 2.19 -16.23
CA THR A 993 -4.21 3.26 -16.98
C THR A 993 -3.67 4.63 -16.60
N GLN A 994 -2.43 4.92 -17.00
CA GLN A 994 -1.72 6.20 -16.82
C GLN A 994 -2.20 7.29 -17.82
N SER A 995 -3.50 7.64 -17.84
CA SER A 995 -4.19 8.22 -19.02
C SER A 995 -4.90 9.58 -18.88
N LEU A 996 -4.88 10.29 -17.76
CA LEU A 996 -5.92 11.30 -17.52
C LEU A 996 -5.59 12.77 -17.86
N ASP A 997 -4.33 13.17 -18.12
CA ASP A 997 -4.03 14.60 -18.38
C ASP A 997 -4.55 15.12 -19.74
N SER A 998 -4.70 14.24 -20.73
CA SER A 998 -5.25 14.56 -22.06
C SER A 998 -6.78 14.77 -22.10
N LEU A 999 -7.50 14.44 -21.00
CA LEU A 999 -8.96 14.34 -20.93
C LEU A 999 -9.72 15.64 -20.68
N ARG A 1000 -9.05 16.79 -20.55
CA ARG A 1000 -9.72 18.09 -20.34
C ARG A 1000 -10.72 18.47 -21.45
N ASP A 1001 -10.63 17.81 -22.60
CA ASP A 1001 -11.45 18.05 -23.79
C ASP A 1001 -12.57 17.01 -24.04
N LEU A 1002 -12.72 16.00 -23.16
CA LEU A 1002 -13.75 14.96 -23.25
C LEU A 1002 -14.89 15.21 -22.25
N SER A 1003 -16.13 15.00 -22.68
CA SER A 1003 -17.29 15.14 -21.78
C SER A 1003 -17.37 13.91 -20.86
N LEU A 1004 -18.03 14.04 -19.71
CA LEU A 1004 -18.13 12.94 -18.73
C LEU A 1004 -18.82 11.69 -19.28
N THR A 1005 -19.58 11.80 -20.37
CA THR A 1005 -20.14 10.65 -21.07
C THR A 1005 -19.07 9.75 -21.69
N ASP A 1006 -17.88 10.29 -22.00
CA ASP A 1006 -16.77 9.60 -22.66
C ASP A 1006 -15.78 8.98 -21.63
N ILE A 1007 -15.62 9.60 -20.46
CA ILE A 1007 -14.84 9.07 -19.31
C ILE A 1007 -15.60 7.93 -18.61
N TYR A 1008 -16.93 8.04 -18.56
CA TYR A 1008 -17.83 6.96 -18.12
C TYR A 1008 -17.61 5.65 -18.91
N LYS A 1009 -17.08 5.72 -20.14
CA LYS A 1009 -16.93 4.58 -21.06
C LYS A 1009 -15.69 3.74 -20.84
N PHE A 1010 -14.76 4.18 -20.00
CA PHE A 1010 -13.67 3.30 -19.54
C PHE A 1010 -14.13 2.35 -18.42
N TRP A 1011 -15.24 2.68 -17.74
CA TRP A 1011 -15.67 2.00 -16.51
C TRP A 1011 -17.02 1.28 -16.61
N THR A 1012 -17.81 1.48 -17.67
CA THR A 1012 -18.99 0.66 -17.99
C THR A 1012 -18.73 -0.28 -19.14
#